data_AF-A0A1H0NFM1-F1
#
_entry.id   AF-A0A1H0NFM1-F1
#
_cell.length_a   1.000
_cell.length_b   1.000
_cell.length_c   1.000
_cell.angle_alpha   90.00
_cell.angle_beta   90.00
_cell.angle_gamma   90.00
#
_symmetry.space_group_name_H-M   'P 1'
#
loop_
_entity.id
_entity.type
_entity.pdbx_description
1 polymer ?
#
loop_
_entity_poly.entity_id
_entity_poly.type
_entity_poly.pdbx_seq_one_letter_code
_entity_poly.pdbx_strand_id
1 'polypeptide(L)'
;MADDVVVWQQRVAEARARLAEKPNDPERQNALGSALCDGLAPRLKTAGRDGEAADAAREGIALTRVLLADTGRADRQGLAKRIAEAAEYLPGEESVTETDVAVAAYREFLAAAPDSTDALRWLAWALSDRLAHRQWRVGRQDATRATVRESLAITDTLVERSSLELLSGIARRYLVASVYLPLDEMLTHTRTSIELYRRVAAPDPANEGKRNNLVWAMTTLAKRLTQGGRTVEGEAAQAEADRVSRYGALSLFGRDYRFPRQAPIACVSRNPLQLDLFAVGEDGRAYSVWRNQRWEDYFQVGTKSFPPLTPIAGQSRNDDQMDIFAVGEDGGLWSAWWHGEWHDWFRIGQEVLPARAHVATLTRDPDYMDVFVVGDDGVVRSVWWHGEWRDWFTLPGAVFPKGAPLAALCRNSDHMEVWAVGGDGVVRGAWWNGEWHNWYELPGKTFPPGTRITAVSRNDDAMEIWAVDGDGQVWGAWWDGDWHDWYHLEGHTFPGGAPVTALSRESSHMEVFGVDTNGELWGRWWDGQWRDWFRVGDGTLPQGTPLTAVARAPFPMGGVYFMDVFGVGADAGIHTAMWAPGGWRRWHRIPVAVLKFQQPIESGGVAALGGWSGVNISYDGQIQWHGHAHDSGADGYDFGVAFYVRSGDHLIALSHNGSVGGTVTSGSRDHDWEEIHPRNDLVLSHLANFATAQASMNMQYTSHIGQTLEGVVSLALKWFIGGSVAGSVTGVVVFIGVEIGSLIATGSLEPGAVALEGVLWMAGPSNSLLAIAAGAIAEVGHRYRELHQEEYDFANATVFGGTLPPRGDILLTDTVGTRGSSGYPRPFTVPGVRGKVLINMGEEGFDDPLSFGVDKVAHKQGRPDQNVPRGEIFIHELVHAWQIHHSAFSVSLLLDALSAQWSNETGGHPYEYGPAGPAFADLGIEQQAQIVCDWYGRHVNWAQSSGYQATGLDTQTALNDAYFRYIAGNIRIGKF
;
A
#
# COMPACT_ATOMS: atom_id res chain seq x y z
N MET A 1 -12.86 49.28 -21.58
CA MET A 1 -12.98 49.84 -20.21
C MET A 1 -14.00 50.98 -20.14
N ALA A 2 -13.97 51.98 -21.05
CA ALA A 2 -14.97 53.05 -21.07
C ALA A 2 -16.42 52.54 -21.25
N ASP A 3 -16.64 51.56 -22.14
CA ASP A 3 -17.96 50.97 -22.38
C ASP A 3 -18.56 50.29 -21.14
N ASP A 4 -17.73 49.66 -20.30
CA ASP A 4 -18.22 48.93 -19.13
C ASP A 4 -18.64 49.89 -18.01
N VAL A 5 -17.96 51.04 -17.86
CA VAL A 5 -18.40 52.10 -16.94
C VAL A 5 -19.74 52.68 -17.38
N VAL A 6 -19.92 52.97 -18.68
CA VAL A 6 -21.16 53.52 -19.23
C VAL A 6 -22.35 52.57 -19.03
N VAL A 7 -22.16 51.28 -19.28
CA VAL A 7 -23.19 50.25 -19.06
C VAL A 7 -23.65 50.22 -17.59
N TRP A 8 -22.71 50.28 -16.65
CA TRP A 8 -23.05 50.28 -15.23
C TRP A 8 -23.65 51.61 -14.75
N GLN A 9 -23.24 52.74 -15.32
CA GLN A 9 -23.90 54.03 -15.08
C GLN A 9 -25.37 54.00 -15.54
N GLN A 10 -25.66 53.39 -16.70
CA GLN A 10 -27.03 53.21 -17.16
C GLN A 10 -27.84 52.30 -16.23
N ARG A 11 -27.27 51.16 -15.80
CA ARG A 11 -27.93 50.26 -14.84
C ARG A 11 -28.23 50.93 -13.50
N VAL A 12 -27.31 51.77 -13.01
CA VAL A 12 -27.53 52.59 -11.81
C VAL A 12 -28.64 53.60 -12.04
N ALA A 13 -28.69 54.27 -13.20
CA ALA A 13 -29.76 55.21 -13.52
C ALA A 13 -31.15 54.53 -13.57
N GLU A 14 -31.24 53.34 -14.18
CA GLU A 14 -32.45 52.52 -14.22
C GLU A 14 -32.88 52.07 -12.81
N ALA A 15 -31.93 51.62 -11.99
CA ALA A 15 -32.20 51.22 -10.61
C ALA A 15 -32.67 52.42 -9.75
N ARG A 16 -32.10 53.62 -9.94
CA ARG A 16 -32.55 54.86 -9.30
C ARG A 16 -33.97 55.23 -9.72
N ALA A 17 -34.30 55.15 -11.01
CA ALA A 17 -35.65 55.42 -11.50
C ALA A 17 -36.68 54.48 -10.87
N ARG A 18 -36.37 53.18 -10.82
CA ARG A 18 -37.23 52.19 -10.15
C ARG A 18 -37.37 52.49 -8.66
N LEU A 19 -36.29 52.84 -7.96
CA LEU A 19 -36.37 53.18 -6.54
C LEU A 19 -37.24 54.43 -6.31
N ALA A 20 -37.20 55.43 -7.18
CA ALA A 20 -38.00 56.65 -7.06
C ALA A 20 -39.52 56.39 -7.08
N GLU A 21 -39.99 55.39 -7.83
CA GLU A 21 -41.41 54.99 -7.85
C GLU A 21 -41.89 54.42 -6.51
N LYS A 22 -40.99 53.76 -5.75
CA LYS A 22 -41.26 53.18 -4.44
C LYS A 22 -40.03 53.35 -3.52
N PRO A 23 -39.83 54.53 -2.91
CA PRO A 23 -38.60 54.86 -2.19
C PRO A 23 -38.25 53.93 -1.00
N ASN A 24 -39.27 53.30 -0.41
CA ASN A 24 -39.13 52.41 0.75
C ASN A 24 -39.15 50.92 0.38
N ASP A 25 -39.03 50.56 -0.90
CA ASP A 25 -39.01 49.16 -1.35
C ASP A 25 -37.61 48.55 -1.12
N PRO A 26 -37.46 47.58 -0.19
CA PRO A 26 -36.15 47.03 0.18
C PRO A 26 -35.41 46.34 -0.96
N GLU A 27 -36.13 45.71 -1.89
CA GLU A 27 -35.49 45.02 -3.02
C GLU A 27 -34.96 46.00 -4.05
N ARG A 28 -35.66 47.11 -4.26
CA ARG A 28 -35.18 48.19 -5.14
C ARG A 28 -33.96 48.90 -4.53
N GLN A 29 -33.95 49.08 -3.21
CA GLN A 29 -32.77 49.61 -2.50
C GLN A 29 -31.58 48.64 -2.61
N ASN A 30 -31.81 47.33 -2.49
CA ASN A 30 -30.76 46.31 -2.59
C ASN A 30 -30.16 46.26 -4.01
N ALA A 31 -31.02 46.32 -5.02
CA ALA A 31 -30.61 46.33 -6.43
C ALA A 31 -29.75 47.56 -6.77
N LEU A 32 -30.15 48.76 -6.31
CA LEU A 32 -29.35 49.97 -6.51
C LEU A 32 -28.04 49.91 -5.72
N GLY A 33 -28.07 49.44 -4.47
CA GLY A 33 -26.87 49.25 -3.65
C GLY A 33 -25.86 48.29 -4.29
N SER A 34 -26.32 47.16 -4.83
CA SER A 34 -25.46 46.21 -5.56
C SER A 34 -24.91 46.82 -6.86
N ALA A 35 -25.74 47.50 -7.64
CA ALA A 35 -25.29 48.13 -8.89
C ALA A 35 -24.19 49.18 -8.66
N LEU A 36 -24.26 49.91 -7.55
CA LEU A 36 -23.26 50.90 -7.14
C LEU A 36 -21.99 50.25 -6.59
N CYS A 37 -22.10 49.37 -5.59
CA CYS A 37 -20.97 48.77 -4.87
C CYS A 37 -20.26 47.66 -5.64
N ASP A 38 -21.03 46.72 -6.19
CA ASP A 38 -20.50 45.49 -6.82
C ASP A 38 -20.22 45.73 -8.32
N GLY A 39 -20.96 46.67 -8.92
CA GLY A 39 -20.91 47.01 -10.34
C GLY A 39 -20.01 48.20 -10.65
N LEU A 40 -20.47 49.40 -10.28
CA LEU A 40 -19.92 50.66 -10.77
C LEU A 40 -18.60 51.07 -10.09
N ALA A 41 -18.52 51.00 -8.75
CA ALA A 41 -17.33 51.45 -8.01
C ALA A 41 -16.02 50.74 -8.40
N PRO A 42 -15.96 49.39 -8.56
CA PRO A 42 -14.75 48.69 -9.01
C PRO A 42 -14.28 49.10 -10.41
N ARG A 43 -15.22 49.38 -11.31
CA ARG A 43 -14.93 49.78 -12.70
C ARG A 43 -14.43 51.21 -12.76
N LEU A 44 -15.01 52.11 -11.97
CA LEU A 44 -14.51 53.48 -11.82
C LEU A 44 -13.10 53.49 -11.24
N LYS A 45 -12.83 52.67 -10.22
CA LYS A 45 -11.49 52.51 -9.62
C LYS A 45 -10.47 52.02 -10.66
N THR A 46 -10.82 51.00 -11.42
CA THR A 46 -9.95 50.45 -12.49
C THR A 46 -9.69 51.46 -13.60
N ALA A 47 -10.67 52.34 -13.88
CA ALA A 47 -10.53 53.44 -14.83
C ALA A 47 -9.76 54.67 -14.27
N GLY A 48 -9.23 54.60 -13.04
CA GLY A 48 -8.49 55.69 -12.38
C GLY A 48 -9.38 56.84 -11.90
N ARG A 49 -10.71 56.66 -11.83
CA ARG A 49 -11.69 57.66 -11.41
C ARG A 49 -12.02 57.51 -9.93
N ASP A 50 -10.99 57.66 -9.09
CA ASP A 50 -11.03 57.36 -7.66
C ASP A 50 -12.11 58.13 -6.88
N GLY A 51 -12.29 59.43 -7.18
CA GLY A 51 -13.32 60.24 -6.55
C GLY A 51 -14.74 59.74 -6.84
N GLU A 52 -15.01 59.38 -8.10
CA GLU A 52 -16.32 58.87 -8.50
C GLU A 52 -16.56 57.44 -8.00
N ALA A 53 -15.51 56.62 -7.91
CA ALA A 53 -15.59 55.31 -7.28
C ALA A 53 -15.98 55.44 -5.80
N ALA A 54 -15.40 56.41 -5.09
CA ALA A 54 -15.76 56.71 -3.72
C ALA A 54 -17.21 57.22 -3.61
N ASP A 55 -17.64 58.13 -4.49
CA ASP A 55 -19.03 58.63 -4.51
C ASP A 55 -20.05 57.51 -4.72
N ALA A 56 -19.80 56.62 -5.68
CA ALA A 56 -20.64 55.46 -5.94
C ALA A 56 -20.66 54.49 -4.74
N ALA A 57 -19.50 54.22 -4.13
CA ALA A 57 -19.40 53.37 -2.96
C ALA A 57 -20.16 53.98 -1.76
N ARG A 58 -20.08 55.28 -1.51
CA ARG A 58 -20.82 55.95 -0.43
C ARG A 58 -22.33 55.78 -0.57
N GLU A 59 -22.86 56.06 -1.75
CA GLU A 59 -24.29 55.92 -2.02
C GLU A 59 -24.74 54.46 -1.88
N GLY A 60 -23.98 53.52 -2.46
CA GLY A 60 -24.31 52.11 -2.38
C GLY A 60 -24.23 51.54 -0.96
N ILE A 61 -23.23 51.97 -0.18
CA ILE A 61 -23.08 51.60 1.24
C ILE A 61 -24.23 52.20 2.06
N ALA A 62 -24.60 53.47 1.84
CA ALA A 62 -25.71 54.09 2.56
C ALA A 62 -27.02 53.32 2.37
N LEU A 63 -27.34 52.90 1.14
CA LEU A 63 -28.50 52.06 0.85
C LEU A 63 -28.38 50.67 1.51
N THR A 64 -27.21 50.06 1.42
CA THR A 64 -26.94 48.73 1.99
C THR A 64 -27.05 48.75 3.52
N ARG A 65 -26.67 49.86 4.18
CA ARG A 65 -26.78 50.05 5.63
C ARG A 65 -28.23 50.12 6.11
N VAL A 66 -29.10 50.80 5.37
CA VAL A 66 -30.54 50.84 5.67
C VAL A 66 -31.11 49.42 5.69
N LEU A 67 -30.74 48.60 4.71
CA LEU A 67 -31.17 47.20 4.62
C LEU A 67 -30.57 46.31 5.71
N LEU A 68 -29.29 46.52 6.03
CA LEU A 68 -28.61 45.77 7.08
C LEU A 68 -29.21 46.01 8.48
N ALA A 69 -29.82 47.17 8.70
CA ALA A 69 -30.49 47.53 9.96
C ALA A 69 -31.83 46.80 10.17
N ASP A 70 -32.44 46.26 9.11
CA ASP A 70 -33.63 45.42 9.22
C ASP A 70 -33.25 44.01 9.69
N THR A 71 -33.37 43.77 10.99
CA THR A 71 -33.01 42.48 11.63
C THR A 71 -33.87 41.31 11.16
N GLY A 72 -35.00 41.55 10.50
CA GLY A 72 -35.87 40.51 9.94
C GLY A 72 -35.42 39.97 8.58
N ARG A 73 -34.39 40.55 7.95
CA ARG A 73 -33.90 40.11 6.64
C ARG A 73 -32.99 38.89 6.71
N ALA A 74 -33.18 37.96 5.77
CA ALA A 74 -32.37 36.74 5.66
C ALA A 74 -30.98 36.96 5.02
N ASP A 75 -30.80 38.03 4.22
CA ASP A 75 -29.58 38.28 3.42
C ASP A 75 -28.55 39.20 4.09
N ARG A 76 -28.72 39.50 5.39
CA ARG A 76 -27.89 40.46 6.15
C ARG A 76 -26.39 40.17 6.09
N GLN A 77 -25.97 38.91 6.06
CA GLN A 77 -24.55 38.54 5.89
C GLN A 77 -23.97 39.00 4.55
N GLY A 78 -24.73 38.89 3.46
CA GLY A 78 -24.34 39.37 2.14
C GLY A 78 -24.26 40.90 2.07
N LEU A 79 -25.16 41.60 2.77
CA LEU A 79 -25.15 43.05 2.89
C LEU A 79 -23.92 43.55 3.67
N ALA A 80 -23.56 42.89 4.78
CA ALA A 80 -22.34 43.20 5.53
C ALA A 80 -21.08 42.97 4.67
N LYS A 81 -21.04 41.88 3.89
CA LYS A 81 -19.94 41.60 2.95
C LYS A 81 -19.78 42.72 1.93
N ARG A 82 -20.88 43.15 1.29
CA ARG A 82 -20.89 44.23 0.30
C ARG A 82 -20.30 45.52 0.89
N ILE A 83 -20.69 45.89 2.11
CA ILE A 83 -20.12 47.07 2.79
C ILE A 83 -18.61 46.90 2.99
N ALA A 84 -18.17 45.75 3.53
CA ALA A 84 -16.76 45.48 3.76
C ALA A 84 -15.91 45.51 2.48
N GLU A 85 -16.46 45.06 1.35
CA GLU A 85 -15.76 45.10 0.05
C GLU A 85 -15.77 46.49 -0.56
N ALA A 86 -16.91 47.17 -0.59
CA ALA A 86 -17.05 48.50 -1.16
C ALA A 86 -16.26 49.58 -0.41
N ALA A 87 -16.06 49.41 0.90
CA ALA A 87 -15.26 50.32 1.71
C ALA A 87 -13.80 50.44 1.24
N GLU A 88 -13.29 49.52 0.41
CA GLU A 88 -11.97 49.63 -0.24
C GLU A 88 -11.83 50.90 -1.10
N TYR A 89 -12.93 51.35 -1.69
CA TYR A 89 -12.97 52.49 -2.62
C TYR A 89 -13.09 53.84 -1.91
N LEU A 90 -13.32 53.84 -0.59
CA LEU A 90 -13.42 55.06 0.20
C LEU A 90 -12.03 55.54 0.66
N PRO A 91 -11.81 56.86 0.76
CA PRO A 91 -10.53 57.41 1.21
C PRO A 91 -10.39 57.41 2.73
N GLY A 92 -9.15 57.20 3.20
CA GLY A 92 -8.74 57.48 4.59
C GLY A 92 -9.62 56.83 5.66
N GLU A 93 -10.04 57.63 6.65
CA GLU A 93 -10.83 57.21 7.81
C GLU A 93 -12.26 56.75 7.45
N GLU A 94 -12.77 57.18 6.31
CA GLU A 94 -14.09 56.77 5.82
C GLU A 94 -14.11 55.26 5.53
N SER A 95 -13.03 54.74 4.93
CA SER A 95 -12.83 53.33 4.67
C SER A 95 -12.86 52.50 5.96
N VAL A 96 -12.21 52.97 7.01
CA VAL A 96 -12.17 52.29 8.32
C VAL A 96 -13.57 52.27 8.93
N THR A 97 -14.24 53.42 8.95
CA THR A 97 -15.58 53.59 9.54
C THR A 97 -16.60 52.66 8.91
N GLU A 98 -16.67 52.57 7.59
CA GLU A 98 -17.62 51.68 6.92
C GLU A 98 -17.24 50.20 7.07
N THR A 99 -15.95 49.88 7.20
CA THR A 99 -15.53 48.51 7.51
C THR A 99 -15.93 48.10 8.94
N ASP A 100 -15.85 49.01 9.91
CA ASP A 100 -16.28 48.77 11.29
C ASP A 100 -17.77 48.46 11.37
N VAL A 101 -18.61 49.07 10.52
CA VAL A 101 -20.04 48.74 10.40
C VAL A 101 -20.24 47.28 10.00
N ALA A 102 -19.49 46.80 9.00
CA ALA A 102 -19.56 45.40 8.58
C ALA A 102 -19.03 44.44 9.67
N VAL A 103 -17.93 44.79 10.34
CA VAL A 103 -17.38 44.01 11.47
C VAL A 103 -18.37 43.94 12.62
N ALA A 104 -19.07 45.03 12.95
CA ALA A 104 -20.11 45.04 13.97
C ALA A 104 -21.26 44.09 13.63
N ALA A 105 -21.69 44.05 12.36
CA ALA A 105 -22.68 43.08 11.91
C ALA A 105 -22.18 41.64 12.00
N TYR A 106 -20.94 41.34 11.63
CA TYR A 106 -20.37 40.00 11.80
C TYR A 106 -20.24 39.59 13.27
N ARG A 107 -19.94 40.53 14.18
CA ARG A 107 -19.99 40.27 15.63
C ARG A 107 -21.42 39.97 16.11
N GLU A 108 -22.43 40.66 15.58
CA GLU A 108 -23.84 40.37 15.86
C GLU A 108 -24.22 38.96 15.39
N PHE A 109 -23.84 38.58 14.16
CA PHE A 109 -24.12 37.24 13.63
C PHE A 109 -23.43 36.15 14.45
N LEU A 110 -22.18 36.39 14.89
CA LEU A 110 -21.48 35.46 15.77
C LEU A 110 -22.13 35.39 17.15
N ALA A 111 -22.62 36.50 17.71
CA ALA A 111 -23.33 36.49 18.98
C ALA A 111 -24.65 35.70 18.91
N ALA A 112 -25.34 35.76 17.76
CA ALA A 112 -26.56 34.99 17.51
C ALA A 112 -26.30 33.49 17.29
N ALA A 113 -25.12 33.14 16.75
CA ALA A 113 -24.70 31.76 16.52
C ALA A 113 -23.22 31.56 16.90
N PRO A 114 -22.89 31.48 18.21
CA PRO A 114 -21.51 31.44 18.69
C PRO A 114 -20.69 30.28 18.14
N ASP A 115 -21.35 29.17 17.80
CA ASP A 115 -20.70 27.97 17.28
C ASP A 115 -20.62 27.90 15.76
N SER A 116 -21.14 28.90 15.04
CA SER A 116 -21.13 28.90 13.58
C SER A 116 -19.72 29.11 13.03
N THR A 117 -19.17 28.06 12.42
CA THR A 117 -17.90 28.13 11.68
C THR A 117 -17.94 29.20 10.59
N ASP A 118 -19.07 29.38 9.91
CA ASP A 118 -19.21 30.42 8.90
C ASP A 118 -19.18 31.82 9.51
N ALA A 119 -19.87 32.06 10.63
CA ALA A 119 -19.82 33.35 11.32
C ALA A 119 -18.39 33.69 11.80
N LEU A 120 -17.68 32.71 12.37
CA LEU A 120 -16.28 32.82 12.76
C LEU A 120 -15.38 33.15 11.55
N ARG A 121 -15.56 32.45 10.43
CA ARG A 121 -14.77 32.67 9.19
C ARG A 121 -14.97 34.08 8.63
N TRP A 122 -16.22 34.53 8.55
CA TRP A 122 -16.54 35.86 8.02
C TRP A 122 -16.04 36.98 8.92
N LEU A 123 -16.18 36.85 10.24
CA LEU A 123 -15.62 37.83 11.17
C LEU A 123 -14.09 37.88 11.10
N ALA A 124 -13.42 36.72 11.09
CA ALA A 124 -11.96 36.66 10.98
C ALA A 124 -11.43 37.28 9.69
N TRP A 125 -12.11 37.04 8.56
CA TRP A 125 -11.82 37.67 7.26
C TRP A 125 -12.02 39.19 7.31
N ALA A 126 -13.15 39.67 7.85
CA ALA A 126 -13.43 41.10 7.93
C ALA A 126 -12.39 41.83 8.80
N LEU A 127 -11.94 41.20 9.88
CA LEU A 127 -10.90 41.76 10.76
C LEU A 127 -9.52 41.79 10.09
N SER A 128 -9.01 40.67 9.59
CA SER A 128 -7.61 40.60 9.10
C SER A 128 -7.43 41.03 7.64
N ASP A 129 -8.32 40.61 6.73
CA ASP A 129 -8.19 40.90 5.29
C ASP A 129 -8.69 42.32 4.94
N ARG A 130 -9.57 42.91 5.75
CA ARG A 130 -10.19 44.22 5.49
C ARG A 130 -9.79 45.30 6.50
N LEU A 131 -10.25 45.18 7.74
CA LEU A 131 -10.16 46.26 8.74
C LEU A 131 -8.71 46.56 9.13
N ALA A 132 -7.92 45.54 9.47
CA ALA A 132 -6.54 45.70 9.91
C ALA A 132 -5.68 46.46 8.89
N HIS A 133 -5.77 46.07 7.62
CA HIS A 133 -5.05 46.73 6.53
C HIS A 133 -5.46 48.21 6.40
N ARG A 134 -6.76 48.52 6.50
CA ARG A 134 -7.28 49.89 6.38
C ARG A 134 -6.85 50.77 7.54
N GLN A 135 -6.96 50.27 8.77
CA GLN A 135 -6.46 50.94 9.97
C GLN A 135 -4.96 51.24 9.87
N TRP A 136 -4.17 50.31 9.32
CA TRP A 136 -2.75 50.51 9.14
C TRP A 136 -2.44 51.65 8.17
N ARG A 137 -3.15 51.72 7.03
CA ARG A 137 -2.99 52.79 6.02
C ARG A 137 -3.27 54.19 6.57
N VAL A 138 -4.18 54.31 7.53
CA VAL A 138 -4.50 55.60 8.18
C VAL A 138 -3.64 55.88 9.42
N GLY A 139 -2.67 55.02 9.73
CA GLY A 139 -1.75 55.22 10.85
C GLY A 139 -2.25 54.75 12.22
N ARG A 140 -3.36 54.00 12.30
CA ARG A 140 -3.92 53.48 13.56
C ARG A 140 -3.24 52.16 14.00
N GLN A 141 -1.94 52.19 14.23
CA GLN A 141 -1.14 50.99 14.46
C GLN A 141 -1.59 50.15 15.68
N ASP A 142 -1.94 50.77 16.80
CA ASP A 142 -2.39 50.03 17.99
C ASP A 142 -3.76 49.38 17.79
N ALA A 143 -4.68 50.07 17.09
CA ALA A 143 -5.96 49.50 16.70
C ALA A 143 -5.78 48.33 15.72
N THR A 144 -4.89 48.48 14.73
CA THR A 144 -4.54 47.39 13.80
C THR A 144 -4.07 46.16 14.55
N ARG A 145 -3.15 46.31 15.52
CA ARG A 145 -2.64 45.17 16.31
C ARG A 145 -3.75 44.50 17.11
N ALA A 146 -4.64 45.27 17.74
CA ALA A 146 -5.78 44.73 18.46
C ALA A 146 -6.73 43.94 17.53
N THR A 147 -7.06 44.51 16.37
CA THR A 147 -7.89 43.87 15.34
C THR A 147 -7.26 42.58 14.80
N VAL A 148 -5.93 42.57 14.58
CA VAL A 148 -5.21 41.36 14.15
C VAL A 148 -5.24 40.29 15.23
N ARG A 149 -4.98 40.64 16.50
CA ARG A 149 -5.04 39.67 17.61
C ARG A 149 -6.43 39.06 17.77
N GLU A 150 -7.49 39.86 17.64
CA GLU A 150 -8.87 39.35 17.63
C GLU A 150 -9.10 38.36 16.46
N SER A 151 -8.66 38.72 15.25
CA SER A 151 -8.77 37.84 14.09
C SER A 151 -8.03 36.52 14.27
N LEU A 152 -6.83 36.57 14.85
CA LEU A 152 -6.01 35.37 15.09
C LEU A 152 -6.59 34.50 16.20
N ALA A 153 -7.14 35.08 17.28
CA ALA A 153 -7.85 34.34 18.31
C ALA A 153 -9.09 33.61 17.76
N ILE A 154 -9.85 34.25 16.88
CA ILE A 154 -10.95 33.58 16.16
C ILE A 154 -10.42 32.47 15.25
N THR A 155 -9.26 32.71 14.63
CA THR A 155 -8.62 31.75 13.73
C THR A 155 -8.12 30.52 14.49
N ASP A 156 -7.64 30.66 15.73
CA ASP A 156 -7.29 29.53 16.60
C ASP A 156 -8.50 28.61 16.81
N THR A 157 -9.69 29.18 17.11
CA THR A 157 -10.95 28.42 17.23
C THR A 157 -11.34 27.70 15.93
N LEU A 158 -10.99 28.27 14.77
CA LEU A 158 -11.29 27.66 13.47
C LEU A 158 -10.39 26.47 13.16
N VAL A 159 -9.14 26.43 13.67
CA VAL A 159 -8.20 25.32 13.40
C VAL A 159 -8.79 23.99 13.87
N GLU A 160 -9.38 23.96 15.06
CA GLU A 160 -9.95 22.74 15.66
C GLU A 160 -11.24 22.27 14.98
N ARG A 161 -11.94 23.17 14.28
CA ARG A 161 -13.28 22.94 13.68
C ARG A 161 -13.23 22.71 12.17
N SER A 162 -12.06 22.74 11.55
CA SER A 162 -11.90 22.79 10.09
C SER A 162 -11.36 21.50 9.50
N SER A 163 -11.85 21.14 8.31
CA SER A 163 -11.29 20.07 7.48
C SER A 163 -9.92 20.45 6.90
N LEU A 164 -9.13 19.46 6.49
CA LEU A 164 -7.82 19.63 5.85
C LEU A 164 -7.83 20.63 4.68
N GLU A 165 -8.91 20.67 3.90
CA GLU A 165 -9.04 21.60 2.76
C GLU A 165 -9.11 23.06 3.20
N LEU A 166 -9.71 23.35 4.36
CA LEU A 166 -9.86 24.70 4.89
C LEU A 166 -8.61 25.19 5.64
N LEU A 167 -7.77 24.26 6.12
CA LEU A 167 -6.55 24.59 6.86
C LEU A 167 -5.53 25.40 6.03
N SER A 168 -5.49 25.23 4.71
CA SER A 168 -4.58 26.01 3.84
C SER A 168 -4.89 27.51 3.88
N GLY A 169 -6.19 27.86 3.87
CA GLY A 169 -6.64 29.25 4.01
C GLY A 169 -6.37 29.83 5.40
N ILE A 170 -6.53 29.00 6.44
CA ILE A 170 -6.24 29.37 7.83
C ILE A 170 -4.73 29.62 8.03
N ALA A 171 -3.88 28.72 7.54
CA ALA A 171 -2.42 28.85 7.58
C ALA A 171 -1.95 30.14 6.90
N ARG A 172 -2.52 30.47 5.73
CA ARG A 172 -2.24 31.72 5.02
C ARG A 172 -2.57 32.95 5.88
N ARG A 173 -3.68 32.93 6.61
CA ARG A 173 -4.11 34.06 7.44
C ARG A 173 -3.11 34.34 8.57
N TYR A 174 -2.59 33.32 9.25
CA TYR A 174 -1.52 33.50 10.25
C TYR A 174 -0.32 34.24 9.68
N LEU A 175 0.14 33.87 8.47
CA LEU A 175 1.27 34.54 7.81
C LEU A 175 0.96 36.00 7.48
N VAL A 176 -0.17 36.24 6.82
CA VAL A 176 -0.49 37.57 6.26
C VAL A 176 -0.92 38.55 7.35
N ALA A 177 -1.74 38.13 8.31
CA ALA A 177 -2.24 39.01 9.36
C ALA A 177 -1.15 39.39 10.37
N SER A 178 -0.25 38.46 10.71
CA SER A 178 0.78 38.68 11.72
C SER A 178 1.85 39.72 11.34
N VAL A 179 1.89 40.17 10.08
CA VAL A 179 2.85 41.19 9.60
C VAL A 179 2.73 42.53 10.34
N TYR A 180 1.57 42.82 10.92
CA TYR A 180 1.32 44.05 11.67
C TYR A 180 1.71 43.96 13.16
N LEU A 181 2.10 42.77 13.63
CA LEU A 181 2.44 42.51 15.04
C LEU A 181 3.94 42.75 15.29
N PRO A 182 4.35 42.92 16.56
CA PRO A 182 5.76 42.88 16.96
C PRO A 182 6.44 41.57 16.53
N LEU A 183 7.76 41.61 16.36
CA LEU A 183 8.55 40.51 15.80
C LEU A 183 8.30 39.16 16.50
N ASP A 184 8.25 39.12 17.82
CA ASP A 184 8.10 37.86 18.55
C ASP A 184 6.73 37.18 18.30
N GLU A 185 5.64 37.96 18.34
CA GLU A 185 4.31 37.47 17.97
C GLU A 185 4.27 37.06 16.50
N MET A 186 4.89 37.86 15.63
CA MET A 186 4.98 37.59 14.20
C MET A 186 5.68 36.26 13.91
N LEU A 187 6.77 35.94 14.63
CA LEU A 187 7.49 34.66 14.51
C LEU A 187 6.67 33.49 15.03
N THR A 188 5.97 33.64 16.16
CA THR A 188 5.08 32.60 16.71
C THR A 188 4.02 32.19 15.70
N HIS A 189 3.30 33.16 15.13
CA HIS A 189 2.27 32.87 14.13
C HIS A 189 2.84 32.33 12.80
N THR A 190 4.05 32.72 12.40
CA THR A 190 4.72 32.07 11.26
C THR A 190 4.96 30.59 11.50
N ARG A 191 5.41 30.21 12.71
CA ARG A 191 5.65 28.80 13.05
C ARG A 191 4.35 28.01 13.05
N THR A 192 3.27 28.55 13.63
CA THR A 192 1.93 27.95 13.57
C THR A 192 1.48 27.72 12.11
N SER A 193 1.72 28.70 11.23
CA SER A 193 1.42 28.56 9.80
C SER A 193 2.20 27.42 9.13
N ILE A 194 3.50 27.29 9.43
CA ILE A 194 4.34 26.20 8.91
C ILE A 194 3.81 24.84 9.36
N GLU A 195 3.43 24.70 10.63
CA GLU A 195 2.84 23.46 11.16
C GLU A 195 1.54 23.09 10.43
N LEU A 196 0.66 24.06 10.19
CA LEU A 196 -0.56 23.84 9.44
C LEU A 196 -0.27 23.46 7.97
N TYR A 197 0.66 24.13 7.30
CA TYR A 197 1.04 23.76 5.93
C TYR A 197 1.69 22.39 5.83
N ARG A 198 2.46 21.95 6.84
CA ARG A 198 2.95 20.56 6.91
C ARG A 198 1.79 19.58 6.99
N ARG A 199 0.79 19.84 7.83
CA ARG A 199 -0.44 19.01 7.92
C ARG A 199 -1.20 18.97 6.59
N VAL A 200 -1.30 20.09 5.88
CA VAL A 200 -1.95 20.14 4.55
C VAL A 200 -1.16 19.38 3.49
N ALA A 201 0.17 19.43 3.52
CA ALA A 201 1.05 18.76 2.55
C ALA A 201 1.22 17.25 2.80
N ALA A 202 1.07 16.79 4.05
CA ALA A 202 1.30 15.41 4.44
C ALA A 202 0.50 14.34 3.64
N PRO A 203 -0.80 14.53 3.31
CA PRO A 203 -1.58 13.51 2.59
C PRO A 203 -1.22 13.38 1.11
N ASP A 204 -0.71 14.45 0.49
CA ASP A 204 -0.27 14.45 -0.91
C ASP A 204 1.07 15.19 -1.02
N PRO A 205 2.16 14.53 -0.62
CA PRO A 205 3.47 15.15 -0.61
C PRO A 205 4.01 15.44 -2.02
N ALA A 206 3.41 14.81 -3.05
CA ALA A 206 3.72 15.01 -4.46
C ALA A 206 3.12 16.31 -5.02
N ASN A 207 2.13 16.90 -4.32
CA ASN A 207 1.46 18.12 -4.72
C ASN A 207 2.37 19.35 -4.66
N GLU A 208 2.71 19.87 -5.83
CA GLU A 208 3.58 21.04 -5.96
C GLU A 208 2.98 22.30 -5.31
N GLY A 209 1.66 22.51 -5.45
CA GLY A 209 0.98 23.66 -4.85
C GLY A 209 1.04 23.67 -3.33
N LYS A 210 0.83 22.51 -2.69
CA LYS A 210 0.92 22.37 -1.22
C LYS A 210 2.36 22.53 -0.73
N ARG A 211 3.34 21.94 -1.43
CA ARG A 211 4.77 22.12 -1.12
C ARG A 211 5.20 23.58 -1.24
N ASN A 212 4.79 24.26 -2.31
CA ASN A 212 5.16 25.66 -2.54
C ASN A 212 4.61 26.59 -1.44
N ASN A 213 3.42 26.31 -0.91
CA ASN A 213 2.88 27.06 0.23
C ASN A 213 3.71 26.86 1.51
N LEU A 214 4.18 25.64 1.77
CA LEU A 214 5.06 25.36 2.91
C LEU A 214 6.44 26.04 2.76
N VAL A 215 7.04 25.94 1.56
CA VAL A 215 8.31 26.62 1.24
C VAL A 215 8.17 28.12 1.39
N TRP A 216 7.05 28.70 0.96
CA TRP A 216 6.74 30.12 1.15
C TRP A 216 6.68 30.51 2.63
N ALA A 217 6.04 29.70 3.47
CA ALA A 217 5.96 29.92 4.92
C ALA A 217 7.35 29.87 5.59
N MET A 218 8.17 28.86 5.25
CA MET A 218 9.54 28.70 5.78
C MET A 218 10.47 29.84 5.31
N THR A 219 10.40 30.21 4.04
CA THR A 219 11.14 31.37 3.50
C THR A 219 10.71 32.67 4.18
N THR A 220 9.43 32.79 4.53
CA THR A 220 8.93 33.96 5.29
C THR A 220 9.47 33.98 6.72
N LEU A 221 9.56 32.81 7.38
CA LEU A 221 10.21 32.69 8.69
C LEU A 221 11.67 33.13 8.62
N ALA A 222 12.42 32.64 7.63
CA ALA A 222 13.81 33.00 7.41
C ALA A 222 13.99 34.51 7.30
N LYS A 223 13.19 35.17 6.46
CA LYS A 223 13.21 36.64 6.29
C LYS A 223 12.92 37.38 7.59
N ARG A 224 11.90 36.96 8.34
CA ARG A 224 11.51 37.57 9.62
C ARG A 224 12.62 37.44 10.67
N LEU A 225 13.24 36.26 10.77
CA LEU A 225 14.36 36.01 11.67
C LEU A 225 15.57 36.88 11.33
N THR A 226 15.96 36.95 10.06
CA THR A 226 17.08 37.79 9.61
C THR A 226 16.82 39.27 9.84
N GLN A 227 15.61 39.76 9.57
CA GLN A 227 15.21 41.15 9.88
C GLN A 227 15.26 41.44 11.39
N GLY A 228 15.02 40.44 12.21
CA GLY A 228 15.12 40.49 13.67
C GLY A 228 16.54 40.35 14.23
N GLY A 229 17.58 40.29 13.39
CA GLY A 229 18.96 40.07 13.80
C GLY A 229 19.31 38.63 14.16
N ARG A 230 18.40 37.66 13.96
CA ARG A 230 18.59 36.23 14.21
C ARG A 230 19.07 35.50 12.95
N THR A 231 20.17 35.98 12.36
CA THR A 231 20.65 35.57 11.03
C THR A 231 20.94 34.07 10.92
N VAL A 232 21.57 33.46 11.93
CA VAL A 232 21.89 32.01 11.92
C VAL A 232 20.62 31.16 11.86
N GLU A 233 19.59 31.53 12.63
CA GLU A 233 18.31 30.83 12.59
C GLU A 233 17.56 31.10 11.27
N GLY A 234 17.71 32.31 10.72
CA GLY A 234 17.17 32.66 9.41
C GLY A 234 17.78 31.82 8.29
N GLU A 235 19.11 31.66 8.28
CA GLU A 235 19.83 30.79 7.34
C GLU A 235 19.42 29.33 7.49
N ALA A 236 19.26 28.83 8.72
CA ALA A 236 18.78 27.48 8.97
C ALA A 236 17.35 27.25 8.43
N ALA A 237 16.44 28.21 8.65
CA ALA A 237 15.07 28.16 8.12
C ALA A 237 15.05 28.25 6.59
N GLN A 238 15.94 29.03 5.97
CA GLN A 238 16.08 29.11 4.51
C GLN A 238 16.62 27.80 3.94
N ALA A 239 17.64 27.22 4.57
CA ALA A 239 18.18 25.93 4.17
C ALA A 239 17.11 24.83 4.25
N GLU A 240 16.24 24.87 5.26
CA GLU A 240 15.10 23.96 5.35
C GLU A 240 14.08 24.17 4.22
N ALA A 241 13.73 25.42 3.89
CA ALA A 241 12.86 25.75 2.77
C ALA A 241 13.43 25.21 1.44
N ASP A 242 14.74 25.40 1.21
CA ASP A 242 15.43 24.94 0.01
C ASP A 242 15.52 23.41 -0.06
N ARG A 243 15.53 22.71 1.10
CA ARG A 243 15.45 21.24 1.15
C ARG A 243 14.05 20.75 0.74
N VAL A 244 13.01 21.30 1.34
CA VAL A 244 11.60 20.94 1.03
C VAL A 244 11.29 21.22 -0.45
N SER A 245 11.83 22.33 -0.99
CA SER A 245 11.66 22.71 -2.40
C SER A 245 12.35 21.75 -3.39
N ARG A 246 13.43 21.07 -2.98
CA ARG A 246 14.24 20.23 -3.88
C ARG A 246 13.90 18.74 -3.79
N TYR A 247 13.43 18.24 -2.65
CA TYR A 247 13.54 16.80 -2.34
C TYR A 247 12.23 16.08 -1.94
N GLY A 248 11.08 16.75 -1.92
CA GLY A 248 9.78 16.07 -1.81
C GLY A 248 9.44 15.42 -0.46
N ALA A 249 8.68 14.32 -0.51
CA ALA A 249 7.72 13.85 0.50
C ALA A 249 8.23 13.60 1.93
N LEU A 250 9.46 13.09 2.06
CA LEU A 250 10.02 12.65 3.34
C LEU A 250 10.62 13.81 4.15
N SER A 251 10.93 14.93 3.50
CA SER A 251 11.35 16.17 4.17
C SER A 251 10.23 16.83 4.99
N LEU A 252 8.97 16.44 4.78
CA LEU A 252 7.81 17.04 5.45
C LEU A 252 7.66 16.61 6.93
N PHE A 253 8.29 15.50 7.32
CA PHE A 253 8.13 14.88 8.65
C PHE A 253 9.38 14.92 9.53
N GLY A 254 10.44 15.62 9.10
CA GLY A 254 11.62 15.89 9.95
C GLY A 254 12.53 14.68 10.22
N ARG A 255 12.43 13.60 9.44
CA ARG A 255 13.26 12.38 9.57
C ARG A 255 13.88 11.99 8.22
N ASP A 256 14.59 12.92 7.58
CA ASP A 256 15.21 12.69 6.27
C ASP A 256 16.65 12.19 6.45
N TYR A 257 16.85 10.86 6.53
CA TYR A 257 18.17 10.23 6.53
C TYR A 257 18.74 10.27 5.11
N ARG A 258 19.94 10.85 4.97
CA ARG A 258 20.55 11.17 3.68
C ARG A 258 21.94 10.56 3.54
N PHE A 259 22.17 9.99 2.37
CA PHE A 259 23.42 9.34 2.00
C PHE A 259 24.00 10.02 0.76
N PRO A 260 25.33 10.20 0.69
CA PRO A 260 25.96 10.75 -0.51
C PRO A 260 25.56 9.96 -1.76
N ARG A 261 25.40 10.63 -2.88
CA ARG A 261 25.21 9.95 -4.18
C ARG A 261 26.40 9.03 -4.42
N GLN A 262 26.13 7.80 -4.85
CA GLN A 262 27.12 6.72 -4.97
C GLN A 262 27.68 6.18 -3.65
N ALA A 263 27.07 6.48 -2.50
CA ALA A 263 27.51 5.85 -1.25
C ALA A 263 27.34 4.33 -1.35
N PRO A 264 28.40 3.56 -1.05
CA PRO A 264 28.31 2.11 -0.96
C PRO A 264 27.38 1.72 0.19
N ILE A 265 26.56 0.71 -0.07
CA ILE A 265 25.67 0.09 0.92
C ILE A 265 26.23 -1.29 1.19
N ALA A 266 26.38 -1.69 2.45
CA ALA A 266 26.53 -3.09 2.80
C ALA A 266 25.15 -3.67 3.09
N CYS A 267 24.88 -4.89 2.63
CA CYS A 267 23.72 -5.67 3.06
C CYS A 267 24.23 -6.96 3.66
N VAL A 268 23.74 -7.29 4.85
CA VAL A 268 24.01 -8.56 5.51
C VAL A 268 22.68 -9.28 5.70
N SER A 269 22.62 -10.53 5.27
CA SER A 269 21.52 -11.44 5.60
C SER A 269 21.93 -12.25 6.82
N ARG A 270 21.24 -12.06 7.94
CA ARG A 270 21.50 -12.84 9.16
C ARG A 270 20.87 -14.22 9.09
N ASN A 271 19.67 -14.26 8.55
CA ASN A 271 18.89 -15.46 8.25
C ASN A 271 17.97 -15.14 7.06
N PRO A 272 17.29 -16.13 6.45
CA PRO A 272 16.52 -15.89 5.23
C PRO A 272 15.34 -14.90 5.34
N LEU A 273 14.96 -14.48 6.55
CA LEU A 273 13.88 -13.52 6.79
C LEU A 273 14.39 -12.12 7.17
N GLN A 274 15.67 -12.00 7.52
CA GLN A 274 16.24 -10.77 8.08
C GLN A 274 17.41 -10.22 7.25
N LEU A 275 17.27 -8.94 6.87
CA LEU A 275 18.32 -8.17 6.21
C LEU A 275 18.72 -6.96 7.06
N ASP A 276 20.00 -6.63 7.07
CA ASP A 276 20.54 -5.43 7.71
C ASP A 276 21.35 -4.63 6.67
N LEU A 277 20.99 -3.38 6.45
CA LEU A 277 21.69 -2.46 5.55
C LEU A 277 22.53 -1.47 6.34
N PHE A 278 23.73 -1.19 5.85
CA PHE A 278 24.64 -0.22 6.46
C PHE A 278 25.18 0.76 5.43
N ALA A 279 25.18 2.04 5.77
CA ALA A 279 25.82 3.07 4.97
C ALA A 279 26.24 4.27 5.84
N VAL A 280 27.24 5.03 5.37
CA VAL A 280 27.65 6.29 6.00
C VAL A 280 26.85 7.45 5.42
N GLY A 281 26.15 8.18 6.27
CA GLY A 281 25.33 9.34 5.90
C GLY A 281 26.14 10.56 5.47
N GLU A 282 25.48 11.56 4.91
CA GLU A 282 26.10 12.86 4.55
C GLU A 282 26.66 13.59 5.79
N ASP A 283 26.14 13.28 6.97
CA ASP A 283 26.59 13.77 8.28
C ASP A 283 27.79 12.99 8.86
N GLY A 284 28.27 11.98 8.13
CA GLY A 284 29.37 11.12 8.52
C GLY A 284 29.03 10.06 9.57
N ARG A 285 27.77 9.88 9.95
CA ARG A 285 27.37 8.81 10.88
C ARG A 285 27.17 7.50 10.12
N ALA A 286 27.56 6.39 10.73
CA ALA A 286 27.20 5.07 10.23
C ALA A 286 25.74 4.78 10.64
N TYR A 287 24.86 4.59 9.66
CA TYR A 287 23.48 4.22 9.89
C TYR A 287 23.24 2.77 9.53
N SER A 288 22.35 2.13 10.29
CA SER A 288 21.73 0.87 9.94
C SER A 288 20.24 1.05 9.73
N VAL A 289 19.70 0.27 8.81
CA VAL A 289 18.26 -0.01 8.70
C VAL A 289 18.10 -1.49 8.40
N TRP A 290 17.18 -2.14 9.09
CA TRP A 290 17.01 -3.57 8.98
C TRP A 290 15.59 -3.92 8.61
N ARG A 291 15.42 -5.13 8.07
CA ARG A 291 14.16 -5.69 7.66
C ARG A 291 13.96 -7.01 8.36
N ASN A 292 12.91 -7.10 9.17
CA ASN A 292 12.33 -8.38 9.58
C ASN A 292 10.87 -8.38 9.13
N GLN A 293 10.64 -9.01 7.99
CA GLN A 293 9.41 -8.95 7.20
C GLN A 293 9.03 -7.54 6.65
N ARG A 294 9.30 -6.45 7.37
CA ARG A 294 9.20 -5.03 6.94
C ARG A 294 10.48 -4.26 7.26
N TRP A 295 10.71 -3.13 6.60
CA TRP A 295 11.81 -2.22 6.92
C TRP A 295 11.50 -1.40 8.18
N GLU A 296 12.44 -1.36 9.11
CA GLU A 296 12.37 -0.55 10.33
C GLU A 296 12.92 0.87 10.10
N ASP A 297 12.82 1.75 11.11
CA ASP A 297 13.43 3.09 11.06
C ASP A 297 14.98 2.99 11.08
N TYR A 298 15.66 3.94 10.41
CA TYR A 298 17.11 4.04 10.54
C TYR A 298 17.50 4.36 12.00
N PHE A 299 18.64 3.81 12.41
CA PHE A 299 19.32 4.16 13.64
C PHE A 299 20.83 4.27 13.41
N GLN A 300 21.50 5.05 14.25
CA GLN A 300 22.96 5.18 14.20
C GLN A 300 23.62 3.98 14.87
N VAL A 301 24.63 3.39 14.21
CA VAL A 301 25.45 2.32 14.79
C VAL A 301 26.65 2.94 15.52
N GLY A 302 26.65 2.84 16.84
CA GLY A 302 27.72 3.37 17.69
C GLY A 302 27.88 4.89 17.62
N THR A 303 28.99 5.41 18.15
CA THR A 303 29.24 6.86 18.30
C THR A 303 30.28 7.42 17.34
N LYS A 304 31.06 6.56 16.68
CA LYS A 304 32.11 6.97 15.75
C LYS A 304 31.55 7.55 14.46
N SER A 305 32.18 8.63 13.98
CA SER A 305 31.94 9.21 12.66
C SER A 305 32.98 8.75 11.63
N PHE A 306 32.54 8.63 10.39
CA PHE A 306 33.34 8.31 9.22
C PHE A 306 33.17 9.40 8.16
N PRO A 307 34.17 9.63 7.30
CA PRO A 307 33.99 10.50 6.14
C PRO A 307 32.83 10.03 5.25
N PRO A 308 32.02 10.94 4.68
CA PRO A 308 31.01 10.55 3.69
C PRO A 308 31.65 9.77 2.53
N LEU A 309 30.92 8.79 1.97
CA LEU A 309 31.39 7.79 0.98
C LEU A 309 32.34 6.71 1.53
N THR A 310 32.59 6.64 2.84
CA THR A 310 33.37 5.52 3.42
C THR A 310 32.62 4.20 3.20
N PRO A 311 33.25 3.20 2.55
CA PRO A 311 32.67 1.86 2.44
C PRO A 311 32.55 1.19 3.80
N ILE A 312 31.35 0.68 4.09
CA ILE A 312 31.15 -0.29 5.16
C ILE A 312 31.17 -1.66 4.50
N ALA A 313 31.87 -2.60 5.13
CA ALA A 313 31.74 -4.03 4.84
C ALA A 313 31.07 -4.70 6.04
N GLY A 314 30.16 -5.64 5.81
CA GLY A 314 29.48 -6.36 6.88
C GLY A 314 29.56 -7.85 6.65
N GLN A 315 29.62 -8.62 7.74
CA GLN A 315 29.45 -10.06 7.67
C GLN A 315 28.67 -10.65 8.84
N SER A 316 27.86 -11.65 8.53
CA SER A 316 27.18 -12.49 9.52
C SER A 316 27.93 -13.81 9.69
N ARG A 317 28.16 -14.22 10.93
CA ARG A 317 28.75 -15.53 11.26
C ARG A 317 27.68 -16.56 11.61
N ASN A 318 26.54 -16.10 12.10
CA ASN A 318 25.33 -16.87 12.38
C ASN A 318 24.16 -15.91 12.62
N ASP A 319 22.95 -16.45 12.79
CA ASP A 319 21.73 -15.68 13.00
C ASP A 319 21.80 -14.64 14.14
N ASP A 320 22.68 -14.88 15.12
CA ASP A 320 22.83 -14.09 16.35
C ASP A 320 24.10 -13.22 16.40
N GLN A 321 24.98 -13.27 15.39
CA GLN A 321 26.26 -12.55 15.41
C GLN A 321 26.63 -11.96 14.05
N MET A 322 26.86 -10.65 14.04
CA MET A 322 27.26 -9.88 12.87
C MET A 322 28.31 -8.83 13.24
N ASP A 323 29.25 -8.61 12.34
CA ASP A 323 30.30 -7.61 12.47
C ASP A 323 30.29 -6.69 11.25
N ILE A 324 30.53 -5.39 11.45
CA ILE A 324 30.74 -4.42 10.38
C ILE A 324 32.11 -3.76 10.52
N PHE A 325 32.67 -3.34 9.39
CA PHE A 325 34.03 -2.84 9.27
C PHE A 325 34.09 -1.58 8.42
N ALA A 326 34.91 -0.62 8.82
CA ALA A 326 35.20 0.58 8.05
C ALA A 326 36.58 1.16 8.39
N VAL A 327 37.23 1.77 7.41
CA VAL A 327 38.49 2.50 7.63
C VAL A 327 38.19 3.98 7.87
N GLY A 328 38.56 4.47 9.05
CA GLY A 328 38.32 5.86 9.46
C GLY A 328 39.25 6.87 8.78
N GLU A 329 38.97 8.17 8.98
CA GLU A 329 39.87 9.27 8.55
C GLU A 329 41.25 9.18 9.24
N ASP A 330 41.29 8.54 10.41
CA ASP A 330 42.51 8.25 11.18
C ASP A 330 43.35 7.10 10.58
N GLY A 331 42.88 6.45 9.51
CA GLY A 331 43.50 5.29 8.89
C GLY A 331 43.37 4.00 9.69
N GLY A 332 42.67 4.00 10.83
CA GLY A 332 42.41 2.77 11.57
C GLY A 332 41.35 1.92 10.90
N LEU A 333 41.51 0.59 10.92
CA LEU A 333 40.39 -0.33 10.70
C LEU A 333 39.54 -0.37 11.98
N TRP A 334 38.27 -0.05 11.86
CA TRP A 334 37.30 -0.07 12.97
C TRP A 334 36.26 -1.15 12.73
N SER A 335 35.81 -1.76 13.82
CA SER A 335 34.71 -2.71 13.82
C SER A 335 33.66 -2.37 14.88
N ALA A 336 32.40 -2.60 14.56
CA ALA A 336 31.29 -2.65 15.49
C ALA A 336 30.56 -3.98 15.26
N TRP A 337 29.98 -4.55 16.31
CA TRP A 337 29.38 -5.89 16.23
C TRP A 337 28.05 -5.95 16.97
N TRP A 338 27.21 -6.88 16.53
CA TRP A 338 25.88 -7.11 17.06
C TRP A 338 25.77 -8.51 17.66
N HIS A 339 25.20 -8.60 18.86
CA HIS A 339 24.78 -9.83 19.52
C HIS A 339 23.65 -9.53 20.52
N GLY A 340 22.41 -9.55 20.03
CA GLY A 340 21.25 -9.03 20.77
C GLY A 340 21.19 -7.49 20.81
N GLU A 341 22.33 -6.83 20.96
CA GLU A 341 22.51 -5.37 20.89
C GLU A 341 23.76 -4.99 20.09
N TRP A 342 23.84 -3.72 19.66
CA TRP A 342 25.04 -3.19 19.01
C TRP A 342 26.06 -2.74 20.05
N HIS A 343 27.29 -3.21 19.89
CA HIS A 343 28.45 -2.71 20.61
C HIS A 343 29.14 -1.59 19.82
N ASP A 344 29.71 -0.61 20.55
CA ASP A 344 30.33 0.57 19.92
C ASP A 344 31.62 0.21 19.15
N TRP A 345 32.02 1.11 18.27
CA TRP A 345 33.17 0.94 17.39
C TRP A 345 34.48 0.83 18.18
N PHE A 346 35.25 -0.22 17.91
CA PHE A 346 36.60 -0.42 18.42
C PHE A 346 37.61 -0.58 17.27
N ARG A 347 38.86 -0.18 17.51
CA ARG A 347 39.93 -0.27 16.50
C ARG A 347 40.57 -1.66 16.52
N ILE A 348 40.80 -2.24 15.35
CA ILE A 348 41.47 -3.53 15.19
C ILE A 348 42.96 -3.31 14.94
N GLY A 349 43.78 -3.68 15.93
CA GLY A 349 45.23 -3.55 15.86
C GLY A 349 45.71 -2.09 15.72
N GLN A 350 46.91 -1.91 15.19
CA GLN A 350 47.58 -0.61 15.04
C GLN A 350 47.97 -0.26 13.60
N GLU A 351 47.61 -1.11 12.63
CA GLU A 351 47.87 -0.86 11.20
C GLU A 351 47.25 0.47 10.77
N VAL A 352 47.95 1.17 9.88
CA VAL A 352 47.51 2.45 9.31
C VAL A 352 47.22 2.22 7.83
N LEU A 353 45.96 2.38 7.46
CA LEU A 353 45.41 2.09 6.15
C LEU A 353 44.95 3.39 5.46
N PRO A 354 44.80 3.40 4.14
CA PRO A 354 44.21 4.54 3.43
C PRO A 354 42.80 4.86 3.95
N ALA A 355 42.53 6.10 4.34
CA ALA A 355 41.17 6.53 4.67
C ALA A 355 40.20 6.22 3.52
N ARG A 356 39.00 5.72 3.85
CA ARG A 356 37.97 5.25 2.89
C ARG A 356 38.39 4.07 2.01
N ALA A 357 39.47 3.36 2.35
CA ALA A 357 39.81 2.11 1.66
C ALA A 357 38.63 1.14 1.70
N HIS A 358 38.44 0.41 0.62
CA HIS A 358 37.51 -0.70 0.58
C HIS A 358 37.98 -1.82 1.51
N VAL A 359 37.06 -2.33 2.31
CA VAL A 359 37.26 -3.51 3.15
C VAL A 359 36.57 -4.68 2.47
N ALA A 360 37.30 -5.77 2.26
CA ALA A 360 36.70 -7.04 1.89
C ALA A 360 36.71 -7.96 3.12
N THR A 361 35.60 -8.66 3.36
CA THR A 361 35.44 -9.53 4.52
C THR A 361 34.66 -10.78 4.13
N LEU A 362 34.98 -11.90 4.75
CA LEU A 362 34.27 -13.17 4.60
C LEU A 362 34.29 -13.96 5.91
N THR A 363 33.44 -14.98 6.00
CA THR A 363 33.45 -15.96 7.07
C THR A 363 33.70 -17.32 6.45
N ARG A 364 34.58 -18.12 7.05
CA ARG A 364 34.87 -19.49 6.58
C ARG A 364 33.96 -20.52 7.23
N ASP A 365 33.71 -20.31 8.50
CA ASP A 365 32.71 -20.97 9.32
C ASP A 365 32.30 -19.98 10.45
N PRO A 366 31.39 -20.32 11.36
CA PRO A 366 30.94 -19.41 12.42
C PRO A 366 32.04 -18.90 13.39
N ASP A 367 33.18 -19.59 13.47
CA ASP A 367 34.29 -19.30 14.39
C ASP A 367 35.42 -18.49 13.72
N TYR A 368 35.43 -18.34 12.39
CA TYR A 368 36.49 -17.65 11.66
C TYR A 368 35.98 -16.58 10.71
N MET A 369 36.55 -15.38 10.84
CA MET A 369 36.30 -14.25 9.95
C MET A 369 37.63 -13.62 9.52
N ASP A 370 37.74 -13.30 8.23
CA ASP A 370 38.95 -12.78 7.61
C ASP A 370 38.64 -11.43 6.96
N VAL A 371 39.53 -10.45 7.16
CA VAL A 371 39.42 -9.08 6.65
C VAL A 371 40.65 -8.73 5.82
N PHE A 372 40.42 -8.11 4.67
CA PHE A 372 41.44 -7.73 3.69
C PHE A 372 41.30 -6.27 3.27
N VAL A 373 42.43 -5.55 3.21
CA VAL A 373 42.49 -4.14 2.78
C VAL A 373 43.77 -3.89 1.99
N VAL A 374 43.69 -3.12 0.90
CA VAL A 374 44.89 -2.67 0.16
C VAL A 374 45.53 -1.48 0.87
N GLY A 375 46.79 -1.60 1.26
CA GLY A 375 47.56 -0.56 1.96
C GLY A 375 47.97 0.63 1.08
N ASP A 376 48.63 1.61 1.69
CA ASP A 376 49.21 2.77 1.00
C ASP A 376 50.30 2.40 -0.01
N ASP A 377 51.00 1.30 0.24
CA ASP A 377 52.02 0.71 -0.62
C ASP A 377 51.43 -0.19 -1.73
N GLY A 378 50.10 -0.32 -1.79
CA GLY A 378 49.40 -1.18 -2.74
C GLY A 378 49.45 -2.66 -2.40
N VAL A 379 50.06 -3.07 -1.28
CA VAL A 379 50.12 -4.46 -0.85
C VAL A 379 48.88 -4.79 -0.01
N VAL A 380 48.33 -6.00 -0.18
CA VAL A 380 47.18 -6.44 0.62
C VAL A 380 47.61 -6.74 2.05
N ARG A 381 46.94 -6.09 3.00
CA ARG A 381 47.00 -6.34 4.45
C ARG A 381 45.81 -7.20 4.84
N SER A 382 46.05 -8.15 5.74
CA SER A 382 45.00 -9.02 6.25
C SER A 382 45.12 -9.22 7.75
N VAL A 383 43.96 -9.42 8.37
CA VAL A 383 43.79 -9.77 9.78
C VAL A 383 42.58 -10.68 9.89
N TRP A 384 42.61 -11.63 10.84
CA TRP A 384 41.53 -12.58 11.02
C TRP A 384 41.16 -12.74 12.49
N TRP A 385 39.95 -13.20 12.74
CA TRP A 385 39.36 -13.40 14.05
C TRP A 385 39.11 -14.90 14.30
N HIS A 386 39.43 -15.35 15.51
CA HIS A 386 39.02 -16.65 16.06
C HIS A 386 39.05 -16.54 17.59
N GLY A 387 37.91 -16.20 18.20
CA GLY A 387 37.80 -15.82 19.61
C GLY A 387 38.43 -14.47 19.96
N GLU A 388 39.49 -14.07 19.25
CA GLU A 388 40.18 -12.78 19.32
C GLU A 388 40.76 -12.42 17.94
N TRP A 389 41.00 -11.13 17.73
CA TRP A 389 41.71 -10.64 16.53
C TRP A 389 43.19 -11.01 16.60
N ARG A 390 43.71 -11.53 15.48
CA ARG A 390 45.11 -11.96 15.35
C ARG A 390 46.01 -10.82 14.89
N ASP A 391 47.31 -11.09 14.84
CA ASP A 391 48.27 -10.13 14.32
C ASP A 391 48.08 -9.89 12.83
N TRP A 392 48.33 -8.65 12.41
CA TRP A 392 48.31 -8.26 11.01
C TRP A 392 49.41 -8.98 10.22
N PHE A 393 49.07 -9.41 9.00
CA PHE A 393 50.03 -9.96 8.05
C PHE A 393 49.78 -9.39 6.65
N THR A 394 50.70 -9.68 5.74
CA THR A 394 50.68 -9.17 4.37
C THR A 394 50.59 -10.31 3.39
N LEU A 395 49.93 -10.11 2.26
CA LEU A 395 49.98 -11.00 1.10
C LEU A 395 50.94 -10.41 0.04
N PRO A 396 52.25 -10.69 0.12
CA PRO A 396 53.24 -10.09 -0.76
C PRO A 396 53.16 -10.67 -2.18
N GLY A 397 53.72 -9.96 -3.16
CA GLY A 397 53.93 -10.47 -4.52
C GLY A 397 53.09 -9.78 -5.60
N ALA A 398 52.01 -9.09 -5.22
CA ALA A 398 51.24 -8.21 -6.11
C ALA A 398 51.10 -6.81 -5.51
N VAL A 399 50.99 -5.80 -6.37
CA VAL A 399 50.80 -4.38 -5.99
C VAL A 399 49.59 -3.84 -6.75
N PHE A 400 48.68 -3.23 -6.00
CA PHE A 400 47.41 -2.69 -6.49
C PHE A 400 47.36 -1.17 -6.28
N PRO A 401 46.43 -0.45 -6.94
CA PRO A 401 46.18 0.95 -6.61
C PRO A 401 45.86 1.11 -5.11
N LYS A 402 46.34 2.19 -4.50
CA LYS A 402 46.12 2.50 -3.08
C LYS A 402 44.63 2.41 -2.71
N GLY A 403 44.30 1.60 -1.71
CA GLY A 403 42.93 1.42 -1.22
C GLY A 403 41.95 0.79 -2.22
N ALA A 404 42.46 0.15 -3.29
CA ALA A 404 41.64 -0.48 -4.31
C ALA A 404 40.63 -1.49 -3.73
N PRO A 405 39.45 -1.64 -4.35
CA PRO A 405 38.49 -2.68 -3.98
C PRO A 405 39.08 -4.08 -4.20
N LEU A 406 38.84 -4.95 -3.22
CA LEU A 406 39.09 -6.38 -3.27
C LEU A 406 37.74 -7.11 -3.35
N ALA A 407 37.66 -8.14 -4.16
CA ALA A 407 36.65 -9.19 -3.98
C ALA A 407 37.25 -10.27 -3.08
N ALA A 408 36.49 -10.75 -2.11
CA ALA A 408 36.87 -11.88 -1.28
C ALA A 408 35.70 -12.87 -1.26
N LEU A 409 36.00 -14.15 -1.42
CA LEU A 409 34.99 -15.19 -1.45
C LEU A 409 35.48 -16.44 -0.73
N CYS A 410 34.58 -17.07 0.01
CA CYS A 410 34.77 -18.37 0.62
C CYS A 410 33.79 -19.35 -0.02
N ARG A 411 34.30 -20.44 -0.63
CA ARG A 411 33.43 -21.45 -1.27
C ARG A 411 33.11 -22.62 -0.33
N ASN A 412 33.98 -22.88 0.64
CA ASN A 412 33.78 -23.79 1.77
C ASN A 412 34.79 -23.43 2.87
N SER A 413 34.67 -24.03 4.05
CA SER A 413 35.49 -23.69 5.23
C SER A 413 37.00 -23.82 5.02
N ASP A 414 37.42 -24.65 4.06
CA ASP A 414 38.82 -24.94 3.77
C ASP A 414 39.33 -24.19 2.52
N HIS A 415 38.54 -23.28 1.95
CA HIS A 415 38.94 -22.58 0.75
C HIS A 415 38.37 -21.16 0.64
N MET A 416 39.28 -20.18 0.69
CA MET A 416 38.97 -18.77 0.45
C MET A 416 39.91 -18.16 -0.56
N GLU A 417 39.46 -17.09 -1.22
CA GLU A 417 40.18 -16.46 -2.30
C GLU A 417 39.90 -14.95 -2.36
N VAL A 418 40.91 -14.19 -2.80
CA VAL A 418 40.84 -12.74 -2.98
C VAL A 418 41.29 -12.34 -4.37
N TRP A 419 40.62 -11.35 -4.97
CA TRP A 419 40.97 -10.79 -6.28
C TRP A 419 40.95 -9.27 -6.30
N ALA A 420 41.85 -8.68 -7.09
CA ALA A 420 41.86 -7.25 -7.39
C ALA A 420 42.41 -6.95 -8.79
N VAL A 421 42.10 -5.75 -9.29
CA VAL A 421 42.63 -5.22 -10.55
C VAL A 421 43.90 -4.41 -10.27
N GLY A 422 45.01 -4.81 -10.86
CA GLY A 422 46.30 -4.14 -10.74
C GLY A 422 46.36 -2.78 -11.41
N GLY A 423 47.46 -2.04 -11.17
CA GLY A 423 47.73 -0.75 -11.83
C GLY A 423 47.90 -0.85 -13.35
N ASP A 424 48.17 -2.04 -13.85
CA ASP A 424 48.26 -2.41 -15.27
C ASP A 424 46.94 -2.94 -15.84
N GLY A 425 45.87 -2.95 -15.04
CA GLY A 425 44.54 -3.42 -15.44
C GLY A 425 44.36 -4.94 -15.44
N VAL A 426 45.38 -5.72 -15.07
CA VAL A 426 45.31 -7.18 -15.00
C VAL A 426 44.64 -7.61 -13.70
N VAL A 427 43.72 -8.58 -13.79
CA VAL A 427 43.11 -9.22 -12.61
C VAL A 427 44.09 -10.22 -12.03
N ARG A 428 44.33 -10.12 -10.72
CA ARG A 428 45.17 -11.06 -9.97
C ARG A 428 44.37 -11.67 -8.82
N GLY A 429 44.56 -12.95 -8.59
CA GLY A 429 43.96 -13.70 -7.50
C GLY A 429 45.00 -14.34 -6.58
N ALA A 430 44.64 -14.59 -5.33
CA ALA A 430 45.41 -15.42 -4.39
C ALA A 430 44.44 -16.21 -3.51
N TRP A 431 44.73 -17.49 -3.28
CA TRP A 431 43.83 -18.41 -2.57
C TRP A 431 44.50 -19.05 -1.37
N TRP A 432 43.66 -19.56 -0.46
CA TRP A 432 44.07 -20.19 0.79
C TRP A 432 43.37 -21.53 0.99
N ASN A 433 44.11 -22.54 1.46
CA ASN A 433 43.58 -23.85 1.85
C ASN A 433 44.28 -24.47 3.07
N GLY A 434 44.52 -23.67 4.09
CA GLY A 434 45.43 -23.96 5.21
C GLY A 434 46.69 -23.10 5.16
N GLU A 435 47.13 -22.73 3.96
CA GLU A 435 48.19 -21.75 3.70
C GLU A 435 47.82 -20.87 2.50
N TRP A 436 48.37 -19.66 2.45
CA TRP A 436 48.19 -18.76 1.31
C TRP A 436 49.13 -19.14 0.18
N HIS A 437 48.58 -19.21 -1.04
CA HIS A 437 49.35 -19.42 -2.27
C HIS A 437 49.73 -18.08 -2.91
N ASN A 438 50.75 -18.14 -3.79
CA ASN A 438 51.21 -16.96 -4.51
C ASN A 438 50.10 -16.36 -5.40
N TRP A 439 50.19 -15.05 -5.62
CA TRP A 439 49.35 -14.37 -6.59
C TRP A 439 49.51 -14.99 -7.99
N TYR A 440 48.38 -15.25 -8.65
CA TYR A 440 48.30 -15.66 -10.03
C TYR A 440 47.54 -14.60 -10.85
N GLU A 441 47.79 -14.57 -12.16
CA GLU A 441 47.13 -13.64 -13.08
C GLU A 441 46.00 -14.37 -13.82
N LEU A 442 44.89 -13.67 -14.07
CA LEU A 442 43.88 -14.10 -15.04
C LEU A 442 44.11 -13.33 -16.34
N PRO A 443 44.90 -13.87 -17.29
CA PRO A 443 45.27 -13.17 -18.50
C PRO A 443 44.10 -13.04 -19.50
N GLY A 444 44.33 -12.32 -20.59
CA GLY A 444 43.39 -12.27 -21.73
C GLY A 444 42.42 -11.09 -21.71
N LYS A 445 42.23 -10.42 -20.57
CA LYS A 445 41.44 -9.17 -20.47
C LYS A 445 42.10 -8.18 -19.51
N THR A 446 41.91 -6.88 -19.80
CA THR A 446 42.33 -5.78 -18.92
C THR A 446 41.15 -4.86 -18.63
N PHE A 447 41.21 -4.22 -17.46
CA PHE A 447 40.18 -3.33 -16.93
C PHE A 447 40.80 -2.01 -16.47
N PRO A 448 40.01 -0.93 -16.31
CA PRO A 448 40.50 0.28 -15.66
C PRO A 448 41.14 -0.04 -14.29
N PRO A 449 42.28 0.57 -13.94
CA PRO A 449 42.95 0.31 -12.67
C PRO A 449 42.03 0.53 -11.47
N GLY A 450 41.93 -0.45 -10.57
CA GLY A 450 41.06 -0.37 -9.39
C GLY A 450 39.56 -0.59 -9.66
N THR A 451 39.18 -1.08 -10.85
CA THR A 451 37.81 -1.54 -11.11
C THR A 451 37.39 -2.57 -10.06
N ARG A 452 36.14 -2.46 -9.58
CA ARG A 452 35.57 -3.41 -8.62
C ARG A 452 35.28 -4.74 -9.32
N ILE A 453 35.75 -5.82 -8.70
CA ILE A 453 35.38 -7.19 -9.06
C ILE A 453 34.21 -7.60 -8.15
N THR A 454 33.19 -8.24 -8.73
CA THR A 454 32.18 -8.97 -7.95
C THR A 454 32.42 -10.46 -8.14
N ALA A 455 32.31 -11.22 -7.05
CA ALA A 455 32.56 -12.66 -7.04
C ALA A 455 31.36 -13.40 -6.43
N VAL A 456 31.00 -14.55 -6.99
CA VAL A 456 29.93 -15.41 -6.48
C VAL A 456 30.38 -16.86 -6.56
N SER A 457 29.97 -17.67 -5.58
CA SER A 457 30.08 -19.12 -5.62
C SER A 457 28.68 -19.70 -5.81
N ARG A 458 28.57 -20.65 -6.74
CA ARG A 458 27.34 -21.41 -6.99
C ARG A 458 27.25 -22.65 -6.10
N ASN A 459 28.40 -23.21 -5.77
CA ASN A 459 28.61 -24.35 -4.89
C ASN A 459 30.11 -24.46 -4.58
N ASP A 460 30.47 -25.44 -3.76
CA ASP A 460 31.84 -25.70 -3.32
C ASP A 460 32.83 -25.89 -4.47
N ASP A 461 32.40 -26.27 -5.68
CA ASP A 461 33.27 -26.57 -6.82
C ASP A 461 33.12 -25.58 -7.98
N ALA A 462 32.36 -24.49 -7.82
CA ALA A 462 32.12 -23.52 -8.88
C ALA A 462 32.09 -22.08 -8.37
N MET A 463 32.97 -21.25 -8.94
CA MET A 463 33.06 -19.82 -8.64
C MET A 463 33.10 -18.99 -9.92
N GLU A 464 32.74 -17.73 -9.80
CA GLU A 464 32.70 -16.83 -10.94
C GLU A 464 32.92 -15.38 -10.52
N ILE A 465 33.62 -14.63 -11.37
CA ILE A 465 33.90 -13.21 -11.16
C ILE A 465 33.46 -12.39 -12.37
N TRP A 466 33.06 -11.15 -12.12
CA TRP A 466 32.72 -10.18 -13.16
C TRP A 466 33.33 -8.80 -12.89
N ALA A 467 33.64 -8.10 -13.98
CA ALA A 467 34.11 -6.72 -13.97
C ALA A 467 33.68 -5.98 -15.25
N VAL A 468 33.65 -4.64 -15.18
CA VAL A 468 33.33 -3.76 -16.31
C VAL A 468 34.60 -3.16 -16.89
N ASP A 469 34.82 -3.33 -18.18
CA ASP A 469 36.00 -2.79 -18.86
C ASP A 469 35.89 -1.29 -19.15
N GLY A 470 36.91 -0.72 -19.81
CA GLY A 470 36.96 0.70 -20.14
C GLY A 470 35.91 1.15 -21.17
N ASP A 471 35.41 0.21 -21.97
CA ASP A 471 34.37 0.44 -22.98
C ASP A 471 32.96 0.25 -22.42
N GLY A 472 32.84 -0.11 -21.13
CA GLY A 472 31.56 -0.31 -20.47
C GLY A 472 30.96 -1.70 -20.65
N GLN A 473 31.72 -2.65 -21.17
CA GLN A 473 31.29 -4.03 -21.37
C GLN A 473 31.49 -4.84 -20.09
N VAL A 474 30.54 -5.72 -19.77
CA VAL A 474 30.65 -6.64 -18.63
C VAL A 474 31.30 -7.94 -19.07
N TRP A 475 32.41 -8.30 -18.43
CA TRP A 475 33.15 -9.52 -18.70
C TRP A 475 33.13 -10.43 -17.47
N GLY A 476 32.96 -11.73 -17.71
CA GLY A 476 32.99 -12.76 -16.67
C GLY A 476 34.10 -13.79 -16.92
N ALA A 477 34.59 -14.40 -15.84
CA ALA A 477 35.47 -15.58 -15.89
C ALA A 477 35.05 -16.52 -14.77
N TRP A 478 35.06 -17.83 -15.04
CA TRP A 478 34.54 -18.84 -14.12
C TRP A 478 35.58 -19.94 -13.85
N TRP A 479 35.42 -20.62 -12.72
CA TRP A 479 36.29 -21.67 -12.23
C TRP A 479 35.48 -22.91 -11.88
N ASP A 480 35.95 -24.09 -12.31
CA ASP A 480 35.39 -25.42 -11.99
C ASP A 480 36.47 -26.50 -11.77
N GLY A 481 37.62 -26.08 -11.25
CA GLY A 481 38.85 -26.87 -11.16
C GLY A 481 40.02 -26.12 -11.79
N ASP A 482 39.75 -25.43 -12.89
CA ASP A 482 40.66 -24.48 -13.55
C ASP A 482 39.89 -23.21 -13.95
N TRP A 483 40.60 -22.09 -14.10
CA TRP A 483 40.01 -20.86 -14.62
C TRP A 483 39.79 -20.96 -16.13
N HIS A 484 38.62 -20.56 -16.58
CA HIS A 484 38.28 -20.43 -17.99
C HIS A 484 38.53 -19.02 -18.52
N ASP A 485 38.65 -18.90 -19.85
CA ASP A 485 38.84 -17.63 -20.53
C ASP A 485 37.69 -16.63 -20.24
N TRP A 486 38.03 -15.34 -20.28
CA TRP A 486 37.06 -14.26 -20.16
C TRP A 486 36.00 -14.34 -21.26
N TYR A 487 34.73 -14.29 -20.87
CA TYR A 487 33.59 -14.22 -21.77
C TYR A 487 32.83 -12.91 -21.60
N HIS A 488 32.20 -12.44 -22.68
CA HIS A 488 31.51 -11.16 -22.73
C HIS A 488 30.00 -11.33 -22.51
N LEU A 489 29.42 -10.53 -21.60
CA LEU A 489 27.97 -10.41 -21.45
C LEU A 489 27.39 -9.37 -22.42
N GLU A 490 27.31 -9.75 -23.70
CA GLU A 490 26.82 -8.91 -24.81
C GLU A 490 25.42 -8.29 -24.60
N GLY A 491 25.14 -7.20 -25.31
CA GLY A 491 23.79 -6.65 -25.47
C GLY A 491 23.45 -5.42 -24.63
N HIS A 492 24.34 -4.98 -23.72
CA HIS A 492 24.17 -3.72 -22.99
C HIS A 492 25.52 -3.08 -22.66
N THR A 493 25.52 -1.78 -22.36
CA THR A 493 26.75 -1.02 -22.04
C THR A 493 26.56 -0.13 -20.82
N PHE A 494 27.55 -0.15 -19.94
CA PHE A 494 27.60 0.59 -18.69
C PHE A 494 28.66 1.70 -18.76
N PRO A 495 28.76 2.60 -17.77
CA PRO A 495 29.94 3.46 -17.65
C PRO A 495 31.22 2.60 -17.52
N GLY A 496 32.31 3.01 -18.16
CA GLY A 496 33.58 2.27 -18.08
C GLY A 496 34.06 2.11 -16.64
N GLY A 497 34.39 0.88 -16.22
CA GLY A 497 34.76 0.56 -14.84
C GLY A 497 33.64 0.68 -13.80
N ALA A 498 32.37 0.80 -14.22
CA ALA A 498 31.24 0.88 -13.29
C ALA A 498 31.18 -0.35 -12.36
N PRO A 499 30.77 -0.18 -11.10
CA PRO A 499 30.53 -1.31 -10.22
C PRO A 499 29.31 -2.11 -10.71
N VAL A 500 29.47 -3.43 -10.75
CA VAL A 500 28.39 -4.40 -10.86
C VAL A 500 28.30 -5.20 -9.56
N THR A 501 27.12 -5.74 -9.27
CA THR A 501 26.92 -6.70 -8.17
C THR A 501 26.33 -7.97 -8.75
N ALA A 502 26.64 -9.11 -8.15
CA ALA A 502 26.08 -10.38 -8.54
C ALA A 502 25.62 -11.18 -7.32
N LEU A 503 24.73 -12.14 -7.55
CA LEU A 503 24.32 -13.12 -6.55
C LEU A 503 24.03 -14.47 -7.22
N SER A 504 24.01 -15.52 -6.40
CA SER A 504 23.51 -16.85 -6.77
C SER A 504 22.30 -17.16 -5.88
N ARG A 505 21.21 -17.64 -6.48
CA ARG A 505 20.02 -18.09 -5.73
C ARG A 505 20.05 -19.57 -5.44
N GLU A 506 20.66 -20.32 -6.36
CA GLU A 506 20.86 -21.76 -6.31
C GLU A 506 22.00 -22.11 -7.27
N SER A 507 22.52 -23.33 -7.20
CA SER A 507 23.69 -23.74 -8.00
C SER A 507 23.48 -23.64 -9.52
N SER A 508 22.23 -23.63 -9.98
CA SER A 508 21.82 -23.46 -11.38
C SER A 508 21.44 -22.03 -11.77
N HIS A 509 21.55 -21.05 -10.86
CA HIS A 509 21.03 -19.70 -11.11
C HIS A 509 21.88 -18.57 -10.56
N MET A 510 22.27 -17.64 -11.42
CA MET A 510 23.01 -16.43 -11.06
C MET A 510 22.40 -15.18 -11.69
N GLU A 511 22.58 -14.04 -11.04
CA GLU A 511 22.22 -12.73 -11.58
C GLU A 511 23.35 -11.73 -11.45
N VAL A 512 23.51 -10.87 -12.47
CA VAL A 512 24.42 -9.73 -12.50
C VAL A 512 23.61 -8.45 -12.72
N PHE A 513 23.89 -7.42 -11.94
CA PHE A 513 23.20 -6.14 -11.95
C PHE A 513 24.16 -4.97 -12.10
N GLY A 514 23.76 -3.93 -12.83
CA GLY A 514 24.55 -2.70 -13.02
C GLY A 514 23.68 -1.49 -13.38
N VAL A 515 24.20 -0.28 -13.14
CA VAL A 515 23.53 0.98 -13.50
C VAL A 515 24.17 1.56 -14.76
N ASP A 516 23.37 1.76 -15.80
CA ASP A 516 23.86 2.25 -17.09
C ASP A 516 24.12 3.78 -17.10
N THR A 517 24.46 4.32 -18.26
CA THR A 517 24.75 5.76 -18.45
C THR A 517 23.51 6.65 -18.35
N ASN A 518 22.31 6.09 -18.50
CA ASN A 518 21.04 6.79 -18.29
C ASN A 518 20.58 6.72 -16.83
N GLY A 519 21.31 5.99 -15.97
CA GLY A 519 20.93 5.75 -14.59
C GLY A 519 19.91 4.62 -14.43
N GLU A 520 19.64 3.84 -15.47
CA GLU A 520 18.71 2.72 -15.41
C GLU A 520 19.41 1.50 -14.80
N LEU A 521 18.71 0.79 -13.90
CA LEU A 521 19.19 -0.49 -13.38
C LEU A 521 18.89 -1.59 -14.40
N TRP A 522 19.92 -2.32 -14.79
CA TRP A 522 19.82 -3.48 -15.66
C TRP A 522 20.28 -4.74 -14.93
N GLY A 523 19.54 -5.82 -15.14
CA GLY A 523 19.89 -7.15 -14.69
C GLY A 523 20.10 -8.08 -15.87
N ARG A 524 20.86 -9.14 -15.64
CA ARG A 524 20.98 -10.29 -16.54
C ARG A 524 21.11 -11.55 -15.71
N TRP A 525 20.40 -12.61 -16.09
CA TRP A 525 20.44 -13.87 -15.34
C TRP A 525 20.91 -15.05 -16.18
N TRP A 526 21.44 -16.05 -15.48
CA TRP A 526 21.90 -17.32 -16.03
C TRP A 526 21.11 -18.46 -15.40
N ASP A 527 20.57 -19.36 -16.22
CA ASP A 527 19.81 -20.56 -15.80
C ASP A 527 20.30 -21.83 -16.54
N GLY A 528 21.61 -21.91 -16.77
CA GLY A 528 22.23 -22.82 -17.75
C GLY A 528 22.66 -22.09 -19.02
N GLN A 529 22.02 -20.97 -19.34
CA GLN A 529 22.43 -20.03 -20.39
C GLN A 529 22.15 -18.59 -19.94
N TRP A 530 22.97 -17.65 -20.41
CA TRP A 530 22.72 -16.23 -20.16
C TRP A 530 21.51 -15.74 -20.95
N ARG A 531 20.55 -15.13 -20.26
CA ARG A 531 19.37 -14.48 -20.89
C ARG A 531 19.68 -13.07 -21.32
N ASP A 532 18.74 -12.40 -21.99
CA ASP A 532 18.92 -11.01 -22.40
C ASP A 532 18.96 -10.07 -21.19
N TRP A 533 19.62 -8.93 -21.37
CA TRP A 533 19.57 -7.84 -20.40
C TRP A 533 18.13 -7.33 -20.27
N PHE A 534 17.70 -7.11 -19.03
CA PHE A 534 16.36 -6.63 -18.73
C PHE A 534 16.44 -5.49 -17.72
N ARG A 535 15.50 -4.54 -17.82
CA ARG A 535 15.42 -3.43 -16.88
C ARG A 535 14.82 -3.90 -15.56
N VAL A 536 15.43 -3.52 -14.44
CA VAL A 536 14.96 -3.83 -13.10
C VAL A 536 14.17 -2.64 -12.54
N GLY A 537 12.85 -2.81 -12.47
CA GLY A 537 11.93 -1.74 -12.06
C GLY A 537 11.93 -0.55 -13.03
N ASP A 538 11.33 0.57 -12.60
CA ASP A 538 11.15 1.78 -13.43
C ASP A 538 11.86 3.03 -12.87
N GLY A 539 12.60 2.88 -11.77
CA GLY A 539 13.42 3.93 -11.17
C GLY A 539 14.70 4.25 -11.94
N THR A 540 15.34 5.35 -11.55
CA THR A 540 16.70 5.72 -11.99
C THR A 540 17.59 6.01 -10.77
N LEU A 541 18.85 5.64 -10.87
CA LEU A 541 19.90 5.88 -9.89
C LEU A 541 20.97 6.78 -10.49
N PRO A 542 21.75 7.52 -9.68
CA PRO A 542 22.92 8.23 -10.16
C PRO A 542 23.88 7.27 -10.90
N GLN A 543 24.46 7.73 -12.01
CA GLN A 543 25.47 6.96 -12.75
C GLN A 543 26.60 6.53 -11.82
N GLY A 544 27.08 5.28 -11.97
CA GLY A 544 28.17 4.75 -11.15
C GLY A 544 27.79 4.45 -9.69
N THR A 545 26.49 4.44 -9.36
CA THR A 545 26.02 4.01 -8.03
C THR A 545 26.43 2.55 -7.79
N PRO A 546 27.21 2.26 -6.73
CA PRO A 546 27.43 0.90 -6.31
C PRO A 546 26.12 0.30 -5.82
N LEU A 547 25.81 -0.88 -6.35
CA LEU A 547 24.64 -1.66 -5.96
C LEU A 547 25.08 -2.75 -5.00
N THR A 548 24.12 -3.22 -4.21
CA THR A 548 24.23 -4.48 -3.48
C THR A 548 22.99 -5.30 -3.72
N ALA A 549 23.16 -6.55 -4.10
CA ALA A 549 22.08 -7.49 -4.31
C ALA A 549 22.17 -8.64 -3.30
N VAL A 550 21.02 -9.10 -2.81
CA VAL A 550 20.93 -10.23 -1.88
C VAL A 550 19.77 -11.13 -2.26
N ALA A 551 19.99 -12.44 -2.20
CA ALA A 551 18.93 -13.44 -2.33
C ALA A 551 18.51 -13.91 -0.94
N ARG A 552 17.21 -14.19 -0.78
CA ARG A 552 16.66 -14.68 0.48
C ARG A 552 15.47 -15.62 0.24
N ALA A 553 15.37 -16.68 1.02
CA ALA A 553 14.37 -17.73 0.86
C ALA A 553 13.47 -17.81 2.12
N PRO A 554 12.24 -17.28 2.11
CA PRO A 554 11.39 -17.37 3.28
C PRO A 554 11.02 -18.82 3.59
N PHE A 555 11.33 -19.24 4.81
CA PHE A 555 10.79 -20.46 5.38
C PHE A 555 9.30 -20.27 5.66
N PRO A 556 8.41 -21.26 5.39
CA PRO A 556 8.66 -22.65 5.03
C PRO A 556 8.57 -22.96 3.52
N MET A 557 8.53 -21.96 2.64
CA MET A 557 8.22 -22.14 1.20
C MET A 557 9.40 -22.58 0.35
N GLY A 558 10.18 -23.57 0.81
CA GLY A 558 11.38 -24.09 0.15
C GLY A 558 11.21 -24.19 -1.38
N GLY A 559 11.90 -23.31 -2.10
CA GLY A 559 11.82 -23.17 -3.56
C GLY A 559 11.43 -21.78 -4.07
N VAL A 560 10.84 -20.91 -3.23
CA VAL A 560 10.58 -19.51 -3.60
C VAL A 560 11.69 -18.61 -3.06
N TYR A 561 12.49 -18.05 -3.96
CA TYR A 561 13.49 -17.04 -3.63
C TYR A 561 12.93 -15.64 -3.85
N PHE A 562 13.36 -14.71 -3.02
CA PHE A 562 13.22 -13.28 -3.24
C PHE A 562 14.61 -12.72 -3.48
N MET A 563 14.69 -11.67 -4.28
CA MET A 563 15.92 -10.91 -4.40
C MET A 563 15.62 -9.47 -4.09
N ASP A 564 16.57 -8.79 -3.46
CA ASP A 564 16.52 -7.36 -3.25
C ASP A 564 17.80 -6.76 -3.84
N VAL A 565 17.66 -5.65 -4.57
CA VAL A 565 18.77 -4.84 -5.07
C VAL A 565 18.66 -3.45 -4.49
N PHE A 566 19.74 -3.00 -3.85
CA PHE A 566 19.81 -1.74 -3.13
C PHE A 566 20.74 -0.75 -3.83
N GLY A 567 20.40 0.54 -3.75
CA GLY A 567 21.24 1.63 -4.26
C GLY A 567 20.81 2.98 -3.68
N VAL A 568 21.73 3.95 -3.64
CA VAL A 568 21.39 5.32 -3.22
C VAL A 568 20.81 6.10 -4.40
N GLY A 569 19.56 6.53 -4.27
CA GLY A 569 18.83 7.27 -5.30
C GLY A 569 19.28 8.72 -5.46
N ALA A 570 18.78 9.39 -6.51
CA ALA A 570 19.09 10.79 -6.78
C ALA A 570 18.59 11.76 -5.67
N ASP A 571 17.62 11.31 -4.87
CA ASP A 571 17.05 11.96 -3.70
C ASP A 571 17.85 11.73 -2.40
N ALA A 572 19.03 11.10 -2.49
CA ALA A 572 19.91 10.78 -1.36
C ALA A 572 19.33 9.77 -0.35
N GLY A 573 18.26 9.04 -0.71
CA GLY A 573 17.77 7.90 0.06
C GLY A 573 18.37 6.59 -0.39
N ILE A 574 18.39 5.57 0.48
CA ILE A 574 18.55 4.18 0.02
C ILE A 574 17.23 3.74 -0.59
N HIS A 575 17.29 3.19 -1.80
CA HIS A 575 16.15 2.55 -2.47
C HIS A 575 16.38 1.06 -2.58
N THR A 576 15.29 0.31 -2.72
CA THR A 576 15.30 -1.10 -3.10
C THR A 576 14.34 -1.37 -4.24
N ALA A 577 14.69 -2.33 -5.10
CA ALA A 577 13.76 -3.05 -5.95
C ALA A 577 13.81 -4.52 -5.56
N MET A 578 12.64 -5.12 -5.36
CA MET A 578 12.52 -6.52 -4.93
C MET A 578 11.93 -7.37 -6.05
N TRP A 579 12.55 -8.52 -6.33
CA TRP A 579 11.97 -9.57 -7.14
C TRP A 579 11.19 -10.56 -6.28
N ALA A 580 10.00 -10.93 -6.75
CA ALA A 580 9.14 -11.98 -6.21
C ALA A 580 8.59 -12.83 -7.37
N PRO A 581 7.96 -13.99 -7.09
CA PRO A 581 7.07 -14.62 -8.07
C PRO A 581 6.11 -13.57 -8.64
N GLY A 582 6.10 -13.39 -9.97
CA GLY A 582 5.36 -12.31 -10.64
C GLY A 582 6.21 -11.15 -11.17
N GLY A 583 7.49 -11.03 -10.77
CA GLY A 583 8.46 -10.12 -11.37
C GLY A 583 9.09 -9.10 -10.42
N TRP A 584 9.83 -8.15 -11.00
CA TRP A 584 10.47 -7.06 -10.26
C TRP A 584 9.48 -5.98 -9.86
N ARG A 585 9.55 -5.56 -8.60
CA ARG A 585 8.81 -4.41 -8.08
C ARG A 585 9.47 -3.09 -8.52
N ARG A 586 8.69 -2.02 -8.44
CA ARG A 586 9.18 -0.65 -8.63
C ARG A 586 10.20 -0.31 -7.55
N TRP A 587 11.13 0.56 -7.90
CA TRP A 587 12.06 1.13 -6.93
C TRP A 587 11.30 1.97 -5.92
N HIS A 588 11.60 1.76 -4.64
CA HIS A 588 11.07 2.57 -3.55
C HIS A 588 12.12 2.85 -2.49
N ARG A 589 11.98 3.99 -1.83
CA ARG A 589 12.89 4.44 -0.78
C ARG A 589 12.67 3.67 0.53
N ILE A 590 13.75 3.50 1.30
CA ILE A 590 13.81 2.90 2.64
C ILE A 590 14.09 4.00 3.68
N PRO A 591 13.41 3.99 4.86
CA PRO A 591 12.33 3.07 5.21
C PRO A 591 11.10 3.33 4.36
N VAL A 592 10.34 2.26 4.12
CA VAL A 592 9.03 2.41 3.49
C VAL A 592 8.16 3.14 4.49
N ALA A 593 7.67 4.32 4.14
CA ALA A 593 6.72 5.01 5.00
C ALA A 593 5.52 4.09 5.25
N VAL A 594 4.95 4.14 6.45
CA VAL A 594 3.84 3.27 6.86
C VAL A 594 2.76 4.11 7.52
N LEU A 595 1.51 3.96 7.07
CA LEU A 595 0.34 4.45 7.78
C LEU A 595 0.00 3.46 8.88
N LYS A 596 -0.02 3.92 10.14
CA LYS A 596 -0.24 3.06 11.31
C LYS A 596 -1.61 3.32 11.91
N PHE A 597 -2.35 2.25 12.15
CA PHE A 597 -3.66 2.23 12.75
C PHE A 597 -3.64 1.27 13.93
N GLN A 598 -4.26 1.62 15.06
CA GLN A 598 -4.33 0.73 16.21
C GLN A 598 -5.61 0.97 16.99
N GLN A 599 -6.21 -0.09 17.52
CA GLN A 599 -7.37 -0.04 18.41
C GLN A 599 -7.16 -0.97 19.62
N PRO A 600 -7.60 -0.57 20.82
CA PRO A 600 -7.50 -1.40 22.01
C PRO A 600 -8.55 -2.51 21.98
N ILE A 601 -8.18 -3.70 22.46
CA ILE A 601 -9.12 -4.78 22.71
C ILE A 601 -9.74 -4.54 24.09
N GLU A 602 -11.03 -4.20 24.11
CA GLU A 602 -11.80 -3.96 25.33
C GLU A 602 -12.97 -4.94 25.38
N SER A 603 -12.94 -5.90 26.30
CA SER A 603 -14.11 -6.75 26.55
C SER A 603 -15.15 -5.97 27.36
N GLY A 604 -16.29 -5.66 26.75
CA GLY A 604 -17.41 -5.04 27.46
C GLY A 604 -18.06 -6.03 28.42
N GLY A 605 -17.99 -5.79 29.74
CA GLY A 605 -18.70 -6.58 30.76
C GLY A 605 -17.78 -7.20 31.82
N VAL A 606 -18.07 -8.44 32.24
CA VAL A 606 -17.35 -9.17 33.32
C VAL A 606 -16.17 -10.02 32.81
N ALA A 607 -15.89 -10.01 31.51
CA ALA A 607 -14.75 -10.71 30.93
C ALA A 607 -13.45 -9.93 31.17
N ALA A 608 -12.34 -10.63 31.31
CA ALA A 608 -11.03 -10.08 31.67
C ALA A 608 -10.04 -10.07 30.49
N LEU A 609 -10.59 -10.14 29.27
CA LEU A 609 -9.86 -10.13 28.00
C LEU A 609 -9.52 -8.68 27.61
N GLY A 610 -8.23 -8.41 27.41
CA GLY A 610 -7.71 -7.11 27.00
C GLY A 610 -6.62 -7.25 25.93
N GLY A 611 -6.02 -6.14 25.51
CA GLY A 611 -4.93 -6.13 24.53
C GLY A 611 -5.08 -5.03 23.48
N TRP A 612 -4.57 -5.25 22.28
CA TRP A 612 -4.67 -4.31 21.16
C TRP A 612 -4.54 -5.03 19.80
N SER A 613 -5.03 -4.38 18.76
CA SER A 613 -4.87 -4.81 17.36
C SER A 613 -4.46 -3.60 16.54
N GLY A 614 -3.62 -3.78 15.53
CA GLY A 614 -3.06 -2.71 14.73
C GLY A 614 -2.75 -3.11 13.30
N VAL A 615 -2.95 -2.17 12.38
CA VAL A 615 -2.76 -2.33 10.94
C VAL A 615 -1.79 -1.28 10.45
N ASN A 616 -0.80 -1.74 9.70
CA ASN A 616 0.26 -0.95 9.11
C ASN A 616 0.14 -1.06 7.58
N ILE A 617 -0.12 0.04 6.89
CA ILE A 617 -0.17 0.09 5.42
C ILE A 617 1.10 0.77 4.92
N SER A 618 1.96 -0.02 4.29
CA SER A 618 3.20 0.45 3.70
C SER A 618 2.93 1.20 2.39
N TYR A 619 3.76 2.19 2.08
CA TYR A 619 3.58 3.00 0.86
C TYR A 619 3.83 2.25 -0.45
N ASP A 620 4.35 1.02 -0.38
CA ASP A 620 4.44 0.07 -1.50
C ASP A 620 3.19 -0.82 -1.63
N GLY A 621 2.16 -0.58 -0.81
CA GLY A 621 0.89 -1.32 -0.81
C GLY A 621 0.90 -2.60 0.03
N GLN A 622 2.00 -2.93 0.72
CA GLN A 622 2.03 -4.05 1.67
C GLN A 622 1.22 -3.72 2.92
N ILE A 623 0.45 -4.67 3.44
CA ILE A 623 -0.32 -4.50 4.68
C ILE A 623 0.21 -5.47 5.72
N GLN A 624 0.52 -4.97 6.91
CA GLN A 624 0.79 -5.79 8.09
C GLN A 624 -0.36 -5.62 9.06
N TRP A 625 -0.95 -6.73 9.48
CA TRP A 625 -1.91 -6.77 10.56
C TRP A 625 -1.29 -7.50 11.74
N HIS A 626 -1.40 -6.92 12.92
CA HIS A 626 -0.77 -7.49 14.10
C HIS A 626 -1.59 -7.17 15.34
N GLY A 627 -1.40 -7.93 16.40
CA GLY A 627 -2.08 -7.67 17.65
C GLY A 627 -1.63 -8.58 18.77
N HIS A 628 -2.14 -8.26 19.93
CA HIS A 628 -1.89 -8.96 21.18
C HIS A 628 -3.19 -9.01 21.96
N ALA A 629 -3.60 -10.21 22.36
CA ALA A 629 -4.69 -10.43 23.30
C ALA A 629 -4.15 -11.07 24.58
N HIS A 630 -4.64 -10.61 25.72
CA HIS A 630 -4.28 -11.11 27.05
C HIS A 630 -5.52 -11.37 27.88
N ASP A 631 -5.63 -12.54 28.50
CA ASP A 631 -6.63 -12.80 29.54
C ASP A 631 -6.04 -12.64 30.94
N SER A 632 -6.63 -11.72 31.72
CA SER A 632 -6.32 -11.48 33.13
C SER A 632 -7.25 -12.24 34.10
N GLY A 633 -8.19 -13.02 33.59
CA GLY A 633 -9.25 -13.73 34.31
C GLY A 633 -8.95 -15.17 34.71
N ALA A 634 -9.99 -15.85 35.19
CA ALA A 634 -9.93 -17.25 35.58
C ALA A 634 -10.27 -18.19 34.41
N ASP A 635 -11.27 -17.85 33.60
CA ASP A 635 -11.77 -18.66 32.49
C ASP A 635 -11.07 -18.30 31.18
N GLY A 636 -10.80 -19.28 30.32
CA GLY A 636 -10.26 -19.03 28.98
C GLY A 636 -11.33 -18.61 27.98
N TYR A 637 -10.92 -17.93 26.92
CA TYR A 637 -11.79 -17.39 25.89
C TYR A 637 -11.27 -17.73 24.49
N ASP A 638 -12.18 -18.15 23.62
CA ASP A 638 -11.99 -17.97 22.19
C ASP A 638 -12.48 -16.56 21.84
N PHE A 639 -11.70 -15.84 21.04
CA PHE A 639 -12.04 -14.50 20.61
C PHE A 639 -11.88 -14.35 19.12
N GLY A 640 -12.58 -13.37 18.56
CA GLY A 640 -12.38 -12.94 17.20
C GLY A 640 -12.46 -11.43 17.08
N VAL A 641 -11.52 -10.88 16.32
CA VAL A 641 -11.32 -9.46 16.10
C VAL A 641 -11.57 -9.17 14.63
N ALA A 642 -12.44 -8.19 14.35
CA ALA A 642 -12.59 -7.59 13.04
C ALA A 642 -12.06 -6.15 13.08
N PHE A 643 -11.04 -5.86 12.27
CA PHE A 643 -10.38 -4.56 12.21
C PHE A 643 -10.67 -3.88 10.86
N TYR A 644 -10.93 -2.58 10.89
CA TYR A 644 -11.33 -1.80 9.73
C TYR A 644 -10.46 -0.56 9.60
N VAL A 645 -10.02 -0.26 8.38
CA VAL A 645 -9.38 1.01 8.03
C VAL A 645 -10.20 1.66 6.92
N ARG A 646 -10.88 2.77 7.22
CA ARG A 646 -11.87 3.39 6.32
C ARG A 646 -11.50 4.82 5.95
N SER A 647 -11.57 5.15 4.67
CA SER A 647 -11.49 6.53 4.17
C SER A 647 -12.54 6.76 3.09
N GLY A 648 -13.59 7.53 3.41
CA GLY A 648 -14.71 7.77 2.50
C GLY A 648 -15.41 6.47 2.08
N ASP A 649 -15.32 6.18 0.78
CA ASP A 649 -15.83 5.00 0.08
C ASP A 649 -14.83 3.84 -0.04
N HIS A 650 -13.63 3.97 0.55
CA HIS A 650 -12.60 2.92 0.57
C HIS A 650 -12.51 2.27 1.95
N LEU A 651 -12.41 0.94 1.98
CA LEU A 651 -12.35 0.14 3.22
C LEU A 651 -11.39 -1.03 3.09
N ILE A 652 -10.51 -1.19 4.09
CA ILE A 652 -9.79 -2.44 4.35
C ILE A 652 -10.45 -3.09 5.56
N ALA A 653 -10.81 -4.36 5.45
CA ALA A 653 -11.40 -5.17 6.50
C ALA A 653 -10.57 -6.43 6.73
N LEU A 654 -10.25 -6.70 8.00
CA LEU A 654 -9.39 -7.80 8.45
C LEU A 654 -10.10 -8.59 9.55
N SER A 655 -9.99 -9.93 9.59
CA SER A 655 -10.61 -10.77 10.64
C SER A 655 -9.67 -11.87 11.19
N HIS A 656 -9.52 -11.95 12.52
CA HIS A 656 -8.54 -12.82 13.18
C HIS A 656 -9.25 -13.51 14.32
N ASN A 657 -9.00 -14.81 14.47
CA ASN A 657 -9.50 -15.59 15.57
C ASN A 657 -8.33 -16.11 16.38
N GLY A 658 -8.45 -16.04 17.70
CA GLY A 658 -7.44 -16.56 18.62
C GLY A 658 -8.10 -17.16 19.85
N SER A 659 -7.27 -17.78 20.69
CA SER A 659 -7.70 -18.29 21.98
C SER A 659 -6.69 -17.95 23.06
N VAL A 660 -7.19 -17.61 24.24
CA VAL A 660 -6.37 -17.38 25.42
C VAL A 660 -6.88 -18.25 26.58
N GLY A 661 -5.93 -18.85 27.29
CA GLY A 661 -6.18 -19.58 28.52
C GLY A 661 -6.32 -18.61 29.71
N GLY A 662 -7.19 -18.95 30.64
CA GLY A 662 -7.32 -18.26 31.92
C GLY A 662 -6.56 -18.97 33.03
N THR A 663 -6.68 -18.48 34.26
CA THR A 663 -5.98 -19.06 35.42
C THR A 663 -6.33 -20.54 35.67
N VAL A 664 -7.52 -21.00 35.28
CA VAL A 664 -8.01 -22.37 35.52
C VAL A 664 -8.25 -23.20 34.25
N THR A 665 -7.94 -22.65 33.06
CA THR A 665 -8.05 -23.36 31.78
C THR A 665 -6.67 -23.54 31.15
N SER A 666 -6.48 -24.61 30.36
CA SER A 666 -5.22 -24.88 29.69
C SER A 666 -5.03 -23.99 28.46
N GLY A 667 -3.88 -23.33 28.32
CA GLY A 667 -3.55 -22.49 27.19
C GLY A 667 -2.58 -21.36 27.59
N SER A 668 -2.01 -20.66 26.60
CA SER A 668 -1.28 -19.42 26.86
C SER A 668 -2.25 -18.32 27.27
N ARG A 669 -1.89 -17.48 28.25
CA ARG A 669 -2.71 -16.30 28.61
C ARG A 669 -2.59 -15.17 27.60
N ASP A 670 -1.58 -15.26 26.75
CA ASP A 670 -1.23 -14.30 25.71
C ASP A 670 -1.42 -14.96 24.34
N HIS A 671 -2.03 -14.23 23.42
CA HIS A 671 -2.15 -14.60 22.01
C HIS A 671 -1.70 -13.42 21.16
N ASP A 672 -0.47 -13.52 20.65
CA ASP A 672 0.10 -12.58 19.69
C ASP A 672 -0.14 -13.09 18.28
N TRP A 673 -0.47 -12.17 17.37
CA TRP A 673 -0.53 -12.49 15.95
C TRP A 673 0.15 -11.41 15.11
N GLU A 674 0.72 -11.86 14.00
CA GLU A 674 1.30 -11.02 12.98
C GLU A 674 1.06 -11.67 11.61
N GLU A 675 0.30 -10.98 10.78
CA GLU A 675 -0.06 -11.35 9.43
C GLU A 675 0.48 -10.29 8.48
N ILE A 676 1.30 -10.71 7.51
CA ILE A 676 1.82 -9.80 6.49
C ILE A 676 1.28 -10.19 5.14
N HIS A 677 0.54 -9.26 4.56
CA HIS A 677 -0.07 -9.38 3.27
C HIS A 677 0.79 -8.67 2.24
N PRO A 678 1.14 -9.35 1.13
CA PRO A 678 2.00 -8.79 0.10
C PRO A 678 1.37 -7.54 -0.52
N ARG A 679 2.15 -6.84 -1.35
CA ARG A 679 1.71 -5.64 -2.07
C ARG A 679 0.34 -5.87 -2.71
N ASN A 680 -0.58 -4.96 -2.40
CA ASN A 680 -1.89 -4.91 -2.98
C ASN A 680 -1.98 -3.67 -3.89
N ASP A 681 -2.13 -3.89 -5.19
CA ASP A 681 -2.15 -2.80 -6.19
C ASP A 681 -3.37 -1.88 -6.04
N LEU A 682 -4.49 -2.37 -5.51
CA LEU A 682 -5.67 -1.56 -5.22
C LEU A 682 -5.44 -0.66 -3.99
N VAL A 683 -4.80 -1.20 -2.96
CA VAL A 683 -4.41 -0.40 -1.79
C VAL A 683 -3.40 0.66 -2.21
N LEU A 684 -2.44 0.29 -3.06
CA LEU A 684 -1.45 1.22 -3.60
C LEU A 684 -2.09 2.32 -4.47
N SER A 685 -3.03 1.98 -5.36
CA SER A 685 -3.72 2.95 -6.21
C SER A 685 -4.58 3.94 -5.41
N HIS A 686 -4.96 3.58 -4.19
CA HIS A 686 -5.79 4.39 -3.30
C HIS A 686 -5.08 4.79 -1.99
N LEU A 687 -3.75 4.64 -1.93
CA LEU A 687 -2.97 4.85 -0.70
C LEU A 687 -3.13 6.27 -0.13
N ALA A 688 -3.22 7.27 -1.01
CA ALA A 688 -3.46 8.66 -0.62
C ALA A 688 -4.77 8.86 0.16
N ASN A 689 -5.80 8.06 -0.15
CA ASN A 689 -7.07 8.10 0.58
C ASN A 689 -6.88 7.55 2.00
N PHE A 690 -6.08 6.50 2.17
CA PHE A 690 -5.84 5.91 3.48
C PHE A 690 -5.03 6.79 4.43
N ALA A 691 -4.32 7.81 3.93
CA ALA A 691 -3.57 8.75 4.79
C ALA A 691 -4.47 9.54 5.78
N THR A 692 -5.76 9.67 5.48
CA THR A 692 -6.77 10.28 6.36
C THR A 692 -7.79 9.27 6.87
N ALA A 693 -7.50 7.96 6.75
CA ALA A 693 -8.42 6.92 7.17
C ALA A 693 -8.63 6.93 8.68
N GLN A 694 -9.81 6.48 9.09
CA GLN A 694 -10.13 6.15 10.47
C GLN A 694 -10.09 4.64 10.65
N ALA A 695 -9.51 4.21 11.76
CA ALA A 695 -9.54 2.82 12.16
C ALA A 695 -10.72 2.56 13.11
N SER A 696 -11.39 1.43 12.95
CA SER A 696 -12.34 0.92 13.91
C SER A 696 -12.13 -0.57 14.10
N MET A 697 -12.62 -1.11 15.22
CA MET A 697 -12.47 -2.52 15.55
C MET A 697 -13.70 -3.01 16.27
N ASN A 698 -14.10 -4.24 15.99
CA ASN A 698 -15.11 -4.97 16.73
C ASN A 698 -14.53 -6.30 17.21
N MET A 699 -14.96 -6.75 18.38
CA MET A 699 -14.55 -8.03 18.96
C MET A 699 -15.77 -8.83 19.39
N GLN A 700 -15.69 -10.15 19.23
CA GLN A 700 -16.55 -11.12 19.92
C GLN A 700 -15.70 -12.14 20.65
N TYR A 701 -16.25 -12.72 21.72
CA TYR A 701 -15.59 -13.77 22.46
C TYR A 701 -16.63 -14.74 23.04
N THR A 702 -16.25 -16.01 23.17
CA THR A 702 -17.07 -17.06 23.76
C THR A 702 -16.25 -17.92 24.70
N SER A 703 -16.88 -18.44 25.76
CA SER A 703 -16.28 -19.41 26.68
C SER A 703 -16.27 -20.86 26.15
N HIS A 704 -16.68 -21.09 24.89
CA HIS A 704 -16.76 -22.40 24.25
C HIS A 704 -15.84 -22.46 23.02
N ILE A 705 -14.99 -23.50 22.96
CA ILE A 705 -13.84 -23.60 22.06
C ILE A 705 -14.24 -23.94 20.60
N GLY A 706 -15.01 -23.10 19.91
CA GLY A 706 -15.35 -23.38 18.50
C GLY A 706 -16.53 -22.65 17.85
N GLN A 707 -17.20 -21.70 18.54
CA GLN A 707 -18.37 -20.97 17.99
C GLN A 707 -18.05 -19.58 17.41
N THR A 708 -16.82 -19.11 17.54
CA THR A 708 -16.42 -17.73 17.19
C THR A 708 -16.39 -17.45 15.68
N LEU A 709 -16.22 -18.47 14.83
CA LEU A 709 -16.13 -18.29 13.37
C LEU A 709 -17.44 -17.75 12.75
N GLU A 710 -18.59 -18.28 13.17
CA GLU A 710 -19.92 -17.84 12.73
C GLU A 710 -20.20 -16.39 13.17
N GLY A 711 -19.71 -16.02 14.35
CA GLY A 711 -19.91 -14.71 14.97
C GLY A 711 -19.15 -13.57 14.31
N VAL A 712 -17.87 -13.77 13.94
CA VAL A 712 -16.96 -12.73 13.42
C VAL A 712 -17.26 -12.39 11.97
N VAL A 713 -17.54 -13.39 11.14
CA VAL A 713 -17.97 -13.19 9.74
C VAL A 713 -19.35 -12.53 9.70
N SER A 714 -20.29 -12.96 10.56
CA SER A 714 -21.60 -12.32 10.72
C SER A 714 -21.49 -10.88 11.21
N LEU A 715 -20.54 -10.57 12.10
CA LEU A 715 -20.30 -9.22 12.60
C LEU A 715 -19.78 -8.27 11.52
N ALA A 716 -18.82 -8.73 10.69
CA ALA A 716 -18.30 -7.96 9.57
C ALA A 716 -19.39 -7.66 8.52
N LEU A 717 -20.24 -8.64 8.22
CA LEU A 717 -21.37 -8.49 7.29
C LEU A 717 -22.51 -7.61 7.87
N LYS A 718 -22.88 -7.80 9.14
CA LYS A 718 -23.94 -7.02 9.81
C LYS A 718 -23.63 -5.54 9.90
N TRP A 719 -22.38 -5.15 10.10
CA TRP A 719 -21.98 -3.73 10.11
C TRP A 719 -21.83 -3.14 8.72
N PHE A 720 -21.41 -3.93 7.73
CA PHE A 720 -21.41 -3.51 6.32
C PHE A 720 -22.83 -3.16 5.82
N ILE A 721 -23.82 -3.96 6.21
CA ILE A 721 -25.22 -3.81 5.79
C ILE A 721 -26.03 -2.91 6.75
N GLY A 722 -25.70 -2.90 8.05
CA GLY A 722 -26.47 -2.22 9.10
C GLY A 722 -25.89 -0.90 9.63
N GLY A 723 -24.64 -0.56 9.30
CA GLY A 723 -23.95 0.66 9.74
C GLY A 723 -24.28 1.90 8.90
N SER A 724 -25.56 2.16 8.64
CA SER A 724 -26.00 3.41 8.01
C SER A 724 -26.13 4.54 9.04
N VAL A 725 -25.00 5.00 9.54
CA VAL A 725 -24.85 6.42 9.92
C VAL A 725 -24.02 7.07 8.82
N ALA A 726 -24.74 7.59 7.82
CA ALA A 726 -24.30 8.45 6.70
C ALA A 726 -23.26 7.86 5.70
N GLY A 727 -23.76 7.29 4.60
CA GLY A 727 -23.02 7.16 3.34
C GLY A 727 -23.02 5.74 2.75
N SER A 728 -23.73 5.54 1.65
CA SER A 728 -23.60 4.36 0.78
C SER A 728 -22.14 4.21 0.35
N VAL A 729 -21.51 3.06 0.62
CA VAL A 729 -20.19 2.74 0.06
C VAL A 729 -20.39 2.41 -1.42
N THR A 730 -20.00 3.33 -2.30
CA THR A 730 -19.96 3.14 -3.77
C THR A 730 -18.55 2.78 -4.27
N GLY A 731 -17.60 2.55 -3.37
CA GLY A 731 -16.17 2.41 -3.67
C GLY A 731 -15.56 1.06 -3.30
N VAL A 732 -14.23 0.98 -3.35
CA VAL A 732 -13.41 -0.23 -3.27
C VAL A 732 -13.34 -0.79 -1.85
N VAL A 733 -13.74 -2.06 -1.66
CA VAL A 733 -13.65 -2.79 -0.39
C VAL A 733 -12.67 -3.95 -0.53
N VAL A 734 -11.72 -4.07 0.39
CA VAL A 734 -10.66 -5.09 0.38
C VAL A 734 -10.75 -5.94 1.65
N PHE A 735 -10.89 -7.26 1.51
CA PHE A 735 -10.89 -8.23 2.61
C PHE A 735 -9.58 -9.02 2.64
N ILE A 736 -9.03 -9.20 3.84
CA ILE A 736 -7.71 -9.81 4.05
C ILE A 736 -7.72 -10.63 5.35
N GLY A 737 -7.18 -11.87 5.34
CA GLY A 737 -6.97 -12.72 6.53
C GLY A 737 -8.21 -13.51 7.00
N VAL A 738 -8.37 -14.76 6.57
CA VAL A 738 -9.29 -15.76 7.18
C VAL A 738 -8.57 -17.12 7.14
N GLU A 739 -8.22 -17.71 8.28
CA GLU A 739 -7.52 -18.99 8.36
C GLU A 739 -8.39 -20.12 8.94
N ILE A 740 -8.34 -21.36 8.38
CA ILE A 740 -7.94 -22.63 9.04
C ILE A 740 -7.52 -23.69 7.97
N GLY A 741 -6.28 -24.20 8.03
CA GLY A 741 -5.96 -25.64 7.80
C GLY A 741 -5.46 -26.18 6.43
N SER A 742 -4.14 -26.15 6.22
CA SER A 742 -3.28 -27.02 5.37
C SER A 742 -3.40 -27.01 3.83
N LEU A 743 -2.45 -26.28 3.23
CA LEU A 743 -1.77 -26.53 1.97
C LEU A 743 -1.45 -28.04 1.77
N ILE A 744 -1.73 -28.62 0.60
CA ILE A 744 -0.90 -29.60 -0.15
C ILE A 744 -1.79 -30.24 -1.25
N ALA A 745 -1.73 -29.66 -2.45
CA ALA A 745 -1.63 -30.38 -3.73
C ALA A 745 -1.68 -29.38 -4.91
N THR A 746 -0.49 -28.92 -5.33
CA THR A 746 -0.17 -28.59 -6.74
C THR A 746 -0.47 -27.22 -7.36
N GLY A 747 -0.54 -26.12 -6.59
CA GLY A 747 0.08 -24.87 -7.05
C GLY A 747 -0.82 -23.74 -7.58
N SER A 748 -0.69 -22.61 -6.88
CA SER A 748 -0.89 -21.19 -7.26
C SER A 748 -2.30 -20.63 -7.43
N LEU A 749 -2.72 -19.82 -6.44
CA LEU A 749 -3.12 -18.40 -6.58
C LEU A 749 -2.86 -17.70 -5.22
N GLU A 750 -2.31 -16.49 -5.26
CA GLU A 750 -1.83 -15.64 -4.14
C GLU A 750 -2.91 -15.33 -3.07
N PRO A 751 -2.54 -14.87 -1.85
CA PRO A 751 -3.48 -14.28 -0.89
C PRO A 751 -4.21 -13.08 -1.54
N GLY A 752 -5.41 -13.33 -2.04
CA GLY A 752 -6.05 -12.48 -3.05
C GLY A 752 -6.91 -11.38 -2.45
N ALA A 753 -6.59 -10.14 -2.80
CA ALA A 753 -7.56 -9.05 -2.82
C ALA A 753 -8.22 -8.97 -4.19
N VAL A 754 -9.54 -8.78 -4.23
CA VAL A 754 -10.26 -8.52 -5.50
C VAL A 754 -11.27 -7.39 -5.28
N ALA A 755 -11.13 -6.33 -6.06
CA ALA A 755 -12.17 -5.33 -6.30
C ALA A 755 -12.39 -5.20 -7.80
N LEU A 756 -13.60 -5.48 -8.26
CA LEU A 756 -14.03 -5.24 -9.64
C LEU A 756 -15.34 -4.48 -9.58
N GLU A 757 -15.35 -3.25 -10.08
CA GLU A 757 -16.55 -2.41 -10.34
C GLU A 757 -17.65 -2.40 -9.25
N GLY A 758 -17.28 -2.34 -7.97
CA GLY A 758 -18.23 -2.26 -6.85
C GLY A 758 -18.88 -3.59 -6.46
N VAL A 759 -18.33 -4.71 -6.94
CA VAL A 759 -18.73 -6.08 -6.59
C VAL A 759 -17.85 -6.61 -5.47
N LEU A 760 -18.49 -7.13 -4.42
CA LEU A 760 -17.84 -7.74 -3.27
C LEU A 760 -17.44 -9.19 -3.60
N TRP A 761 -16.17 -9.51 -3.46
CA TRP A 761 -15.63 -10.86 -3.56
C TRP A 761 -15.28 -11.38 -2.16
N MET A 762 -15.85 -12.51 -1.77
CA MET A 762 -15.53 -13.17 -0.50
C MET A 762 -14.60 -14.36 -0.77
N ALA A 763 -13.47 -14.41 -0.07
CA ALA A 763 -12.66 -15.63 0.04
C ALA A 763 -13.36 -16.57 1.04
N GLY A 764 -13.88 -17.69 0.55
CA GLY A 764 -14.39 -18.77 1.38
C GLY A 764 -13.31 -19.82 1.67
N PRO A 765 -13.65 -20.85 2.47
CA PRO A 765 -12.74 -21.96 2.76
C PRO A 765 -12.15 -22.56 1.46
N SER A 766 -10.89 -22.99 1.53
CA SER A 766 -10.21 -23.74 0.45
C SER A 766 -10.02 -22.96 -0.87
N ASN A 767 -9.77 -21.64 -0.83
CA ASN A 767 -9.54 -20.78 -2.00
C ASN A 767 -10.72 -20.73 -3.01
N SER A 768 -11.96 -20.79 -2.51
CA SER A 768 -13.13 -20.54 -3.36
C SER A 768 -13.45 -19.04 -3.42
N LEU A 769 -13.43 -18.45 -4.62
CA LEU A 769 -13.96 -17.10 -4.89
C LEU A 769 -15.50 -17.16 -4.92
N LEU A 770 -16.17 -16.43 -4.03
CA LEU A 770 -17.62 -16.17 -4.08
C LEU A 770 -17.88 -14.73 -4.57
N ALA A 771 -18.53 -14.59 -5.73
CA ALA A 771 -18.95 -13.31 -6.28
C ALA A 771 -20.30 -12.87 -5.70
N ILE A 772 -20.39 -11.66 -5.13
CA ILE A 772 -21.67 -10.99 -4.82
C ILE A 772 -21.86 -9.80 -5.76
N ALA A 773 -22.68 -10.05 -6.77
CA ALA A 773 -23.08 -9.22 -7.91
C ALA A 773 -23.33 -7.71 -7.72
N ALA A 774 -22.67 -6.90 -8.57
CA ALA A 774 -23.17 -5.63 -9.12
C ALA A 774 -22.48 -5.27 -10.48
N GLY A 775 -22.89 -5.91 -11.59
CA GLY A 775 -22.78 -5.35 -12.95
C GLY A 775 -21.50 -5.62 -13.77
N ALA A 776 -21.67 -6.30 -14.92
CA ALA A 776 -20.79 -6.36 -16.10
C ALA A 776 -19.45 -7.13 -15.99
N ILE A 777 -19.44 -8.39 -16.46
CA ILE A 777 -18.22 -9.14 -16.77
C ILE A 777 -18.12 -9.32 -18.28
N ALA A 778 -17.11 -8.67 -18.86
CA ALA A 778 -16.37 -9.19 -20.00
C ALA A 778 -14.88 -9.02 -19.65
N GLU A 779 -14.09 -10.06 -19.93
CA GLU A 779 -12.61 -10.14 -19.79
C GLU A 779 -12.01 -10.58 -18.44
N VAL A 780 -12.32 -11.83 -18.02
CA VAL A 780 -11.32 -12.71 -17.38
C VAL A 780 -11.53 -14.14 -17.90
N GLY A 781 -10.80 -14.54 -18.94
CA GLY A 781 -10.39 -15.92 -19.26
C GLY A 781 -11.41 -17.08 -19.45
N HIS A 782 -12.71 -16.95 -19.18
CA HIS A 782 -13.65 -18.08 -19.11
C HIS A 782 -14.89 -17.92 -20.01
N ARG A 783 -15.53 -19.04 -20.39
CA ARG A 783 -16.66 -19.09 -21.33
C ARG A 783 -18.00 -19.05 -20.59
N TYR A 784 -18.98 -18.39 -21.21
CA TYR A 784 -20.37 -18.35 -20.74
C TYR A 784 -21.33 -18.57 -21.92
N ARG A 785 -22.41 -19.31 -21.70
CA ARG A 785 -23.51 -19.43 -22.67
C ARG A 785 -24.85 -19.65 -21.97
N GLU A 786 -25.94 -19.26 -22.60
CA GLU A 786 -27.26 -19.76 -22.20
C GLU A 786 -27.37 -21.26 -22.53
N LEU A 787 -28.29 -21.96 -21.87
CA LEU A 787 -28.69 -23.30 -22.29
C LEU A 787 -29.19 -23.27 -23.74
N HIS A 788 -28.77 -24.22 -24.57
CA HIS A 788 -29.36 -24.41 -25.88
C HIS A 788 -30.85 -24.74 -25.72
N GLN A 789 -31.66 -24.30 -26.69
CA GLN A 789 -33.12 -24.46 -26.62
C GLN A 789 -33.52 -25.94 -26.42
N GLU A 790 -32.81 -26.85 -27.09
CA GLU A 790 -33.05 -28.30 -26.99
C GLU A 790 -32.69 -28.88 -25.62
N GLU A 791 -31.63 -28.39 -24.96
CA GLU A 791 -31.23 -28.78 -23.59
C GLU A 791 -32.30 -28.37 -22.58
N TYR A 792 -32.78 -27.12 -22.70
CA TYR A 792 -33.81 -26.55 -21.84
C TYR A 792 -35.16 -27.25 -22.03
N ASP A 793 -35.61 -27.41 -23.27
CA ASP A 793 -36.90 -28.02 -23.59
C ASP A 793 -36.94 -29.48 -23.13
N PHE A 794 -35.85 -30.21 -23.30
CA PHE A 794 -35.72 -31.58 -22.80
C PHE A 794 -35.92 -31.65 -21.28
N ALA A 795 -35.10 -30.94 -20.51
CA ALA A 795 -35.15 -31.00 -19.05
C ALA A 795 -36.50 -30.49 -18.52
N ASN A 796 -36.97 -29.37 -19.07
CA ASN A 796 -38.20 -28.72 -18.61
C ASN A 796 -39.46 -29.55 -18.93
N ALA A 797 -39.50 -30.24 -20.08
CA ALA A 797 -40.64 -31.08 -20.44
C ALA A 797 -40.64 -32.44 -19.71
N THR A 798 -39.47 -33.05 -19.53
CA THR A 798 -39.37 -34.43 -19.02
C THR A 798 -39.32 -34.51 -17.50
N VAL A 799 -38.63 -33.58 -16.83
CA VAL A 799 -38.42 -33.57 -15.38
C VAL A 799 -39.24 -32.48 -14.69
N PHE A 800 -39.09 -31.22 -15.12
CA PHE A 800 -39.62 -30.06 -14.40
C PHE A 800 -41.08 -29.69 -14.74
N GLY A 801 -41.71 -30.32 -15.73
CA GLY A 801 -43.12 -30.12 -16.05
C GLY A 801 -43.51 -28.67 -16.40
N GLY A 802 -42.57 -27.88 -16.94
CA GLY A 802 -42.79 -26.47 -17.27
C GLY A 802 -42.45 -25.47 -16.17
N THR A 803 -41.89 -25.92 -15.04
CA THR A 803 -41.58 -25.07 -13.89
C THR A 803 -40.10 -24.70 -13.77
N LEU A 804 -39.23 -25.05 -14.72
CA LEU A 804 -37.84 -24.60 -14.70
C LEU A 804 -37.77 -23.05 -14.83
N PRO A 805 -36.77 -22.36 -14.21
CA PRO A 805 -36.60 -20.91 -14.39
C PRO A 805 -36.50 -20.57 -15.89
N PRO A 806 -36.98 -19.40 -16.37
CA PRO A 806 -36.91 -19.04 -17.79
C PRO A 806 -35.53 -19.30 -18.39
N ARG A 807 -35.44 -19.84 -19.62
CA ARG A 807 -34.15 -20.22 -20.25
C ARG A 807 -33.08 -19.12 -20.19
N GLY A 808 -33.49 -17.89 -20.46
CA GLY A 808 -32.57 -16.74 -20.42
C GLY A 808 -32.05 -16.44 -19.02
N ASP A 809 -32.70 -16.95 -17.98
CA ASP A 809 -32.29 -16.81 -16.58
C ASP A 809 -31.29 -17.88 -16.14
N ILE A 810 -30.91 -18.84 -16.99
CA ILE A 810 -29.91 -19.86 -16.66
C ILE A 810 -28.71 -19.73 -17.60
N LEU A 811 -27.52 -19.61 -17.02
CA LEU A 811 -26.26 -19.51 -17.75
C LEU A 811 -25.30 -20.62 -17.35
N LEU A 812 -24.70 -21.28 -18.34
CA LEU A 812 -23.60 -22.23 -18.14
C LEU A 812 -22.25 -21.52 -18.15
N THR A 813 -21.33 -22.02 -17.34
CA THR A 813 -19.92 -21.58 -17.29
C THR A 813 -18.96 -22.76 -17.11
N ASP A 814 -17.70 -22.55 -17.52
CA ASP A 814 -16.56 -23.45 -17.31
C ASP A 814 -15.56 -22.94 -16.24
N THR A 815 -16.03 -22.05 -15.35
CA THR A 815 -15.23 -21.47 -14.25
C THR A 815 -14.57 -22.56 -13.39
N VAL A 816 -13.43 -22.30 -12.75
CA VAL A 816 -12.72 -23.31 -11.93
C VAL A 816 -13.55 -23.71 -10.70
N GLY A 817 -13.84 -25.02 -10.56
CA GLY A 817 -14.39 -25.65 -9.35
C GLY A 817 -13.47 -26.76 -8.83
N THR A 818 -13.61 -27.13 -7.55
CA THR A 818 -12.77 -28.17 -6.90
C THR A 818 -12.77 -29.48 -7.69
N ARG A 819 -11.59 -30.08 -7.90
CA ARG A 819 -11.50 -31.46 -8.42
C ARG A 819 -11.57 -32.43 -7.25
N GLY A 820 -12.49 -33.40 -7.30
CA GLY A 820 -12.54 -34.46 -6.28
C GLY A 820 -11.27 -35.33 -6.31
N SER A 821 -11.11 -36.24 -5.34
CA SER A 821 -9.99 -37.21 -5.26
C SER A 821 -9.80 -38.12 -6.48
N SER A 822 -10.72 -38.06 -7.45
CA SER A 822 -10.67 -38.74 -8.76
C SER A 822 -10.19 -37.85 -9.92
N GLY A 823 -9.82 -36.59 -9.68
CA GLY A 823 -9.31 -35.65 -10.70
C GLY A 823 -10.37 -34.96 -11.57
N TYR A 824 -11.67 -35.07 -11.25
CA TYR A 824 -12.80 -34.51 -12.02
C TYR A 824 -13.35 -33.21 -11.42
N PRO A 825 -13.65 -32.17 -12.22
CA PRO A 825 -14.24 -30.92 -11.73
C PRO A 825 -15.63 -31.18 -11.13
N ARG A 826 -15.89 -30.62 -9.94
CA ARG A 826 -17.20 -30.68 -9.28
C ARG A 826 -18.12 -29.59 -9.86
N PRO A 827 -19.29 -29.96 -10.40
CA PRO A 827 -20.28 -28.99 -10.82
C PRO A 827 -20.91 -28.31 -9.61
N PHE A 828 -21.44 -27.10 -9.83
CA PHE A 828 -22.15 -26.34 -8.80
C PHE A 828 -23.11 -25.33 -9.43
N THR A 829 -24.13 -24.92 -8.67
CA THR A 829 -25.12 -23.93 -9.07
C THR A 829 -25.20 -22.79 -8.07
N VAL A 830 -25.16 -21.55 -8.56
CA VAL A 830 -25.21 -20.35 -7.71
C VAL A 830 -26.16 -19.28 -8.28
N PRO A 831 -26.82 -18.48 -7.43
CA PRO A 831 -27.59 -17.34 -7.89
C PRO A 831 -26.67 -16.27 -8.51
N GLY A 832 -27.10 -15.71 -9.64
CA GLY A 832 -26.42 -14.64 -10.38
C GLY A 832 -27.14 -13.28 -10.28
N VAL A 833 -26.62 -12.27 -10.99
CA VAL A 833 -27.15 -10.89 -10.98
C VAL A 833 -28.50 -10.82 -11.70
N ARG A 834 -29.42 -9.92 -11.29
CA ARG A 834 -30.68 -9.61 -12.01
C ARG A 834 -31.61 -10.82 -12.24
N GLY A 835 -31.64 -11.76 -11.29
CA GLY A 835 -32.51 -12.94 -11.36
C GLY A 835 -31.98 -14.07 -12.24
N LYS A 836 -30.73 -13.98 -12.71
CA LYS A 836 -30.03 -15.07 -13.40
C LYS A 836 -29.54 -16.12 -12.39
N VAL A 837 -29.28 -17.34 -12.85
CA VAL A 837 -28.67 -18.47 -12.15
C VAL A 837 -27.49 -18.95 -12.98
N LEU A 838 -26.33 -19.12 -12.34
CA LEU A 838 -25.13 -19.66 -12.95
C LEU A 838 -25.00 -21.13 -12.59
N ILE A 839 -24.81 -21.98 -13.61
CA ILE A 839 -24.52 -23.40 -13.46
C ILE A 839 -23.12 -23.65 -14.01
N ASN A 840 -22.22 -24.16 -13.18
CA ASN A 840 -20.89 -24.56 -13.60
C ASN A 840 -20.86 -26.06 -13.85
N MET A 841 -20.55 -26.45 -15.09
CA MET A 841 -20.45 -27.86 -15.51
C MET A 841 -19.00 -28.26 -15.86
N GLY A 842 -18.03 -27.37 -15.63
CA GLY A 842 -16.64 -27.53 -16.05
C GLY A 842 -16.46 -27.54 -17.57
N GLU A 843 -15.20 -27.57 -18.03
CA GLU A 843 -14.87 -27.54 -19.46
C GLU A 843 -15.51 -28.68 -20.26
N GLU A 844 -15.55 -29.89 -19.70
CA GLU A 844 -16.11 -31.09 -20.33
C GLU A 844 -17.65 -31.04 -20.47
N GLY A 845 -18.34 -30.41 -19.51
CA GLY A 845 -19.80 -30.27 -19.51
C GLY A 845 -20.30 -28.95 -20.09
N PHE A 846 -19.41 -28.01 -20.40
CA PHE A 846 -19.78 -26.71 -20.94
C PHE A 846 -20.42 -26.81 -22.34
N ASP A 847 -19.83 -27.61 -23.25
CA ASP A 847 -20.31 -27.73 -24.62
C ASP A 847 -21.45 -28.78 -24.79
N ASP A 848 -21.47 -29.83 -23.97
CA ASP A 848 -22.55 -30.84 -23.93
C ASP A 848 -22.81 -31.31 -22.46
N PRO A 849 -23.63 -30.57 -21.69
CA PRO A 849 -23.88 -30.85 -20.27
C PRO A 849 -24.60 -32.18 -20.04
N LEU A 850 -25.34 -32.69 -21.03
CA LEU A 850 -26.00 -33.99 -20.93
C LEU A 850 -25.00 -35.14 -21.00
N SER A 851 -23.89 -34.98 -21.72
CA SER A 851 -22.86 -36.02 -21.83
C SER A 851 -21.85 -35.99 -20.67
N PHE A 852 -21.98 -35.03 -19.75
CA PHE A 852 -21.12 -34.93 -18.58
C PHE A 852 -21.32 -36.12 -17.62
N GLY A 853 -20.25 -36.90 -17.39
CA GLY A 853 -20.23 -38.02 -16.43
C GLY A 853 -20.66 -39.40 -16.94
N VAL A 854 -20.92 -39.56 -18.25
CA VAL A 854 -21.48 -40.80 -18.87
C VAL A 854 -20.63 -42.08 -18.65
N ASP A 855 -19.33 -41.95 -18.35
CA ASP A 855 -18.42 -43.11 -18.16
C ASP A 855 -18.13 -43.52 -16.69
N LYS A 856 -18.76 -42.95 -15.64
CA LYS A 856 -18.08 -42.92 -14.30
C LYS A 856 -18.85 -43.20 -12.98
N VAL A 857 -19.94 -43.98 -12.95
CA VAL A 857 -20.52 -44.48 -11.66
C VAL A 857 -20.05 -45.90 -11.30
N ALA A 858 -19.23 -46.56 -12.13
CA ALA A 858 -18.75 -47.92 -11.81
C ALA A 858 -17.77 -48.01 -10.61
N HIS A 859 -17.18 -46.90 -10.15
CA HIS A 859 -16.07 -46.96 -9.17
C HIS A 859 -16.32 -46.35 -7.77
N LYS A 860 -17.45 -45.70 -7.49
CA LYS A 860 -17.65 -45.02 -6.19
C LYS A 860 -18.65 -45.65 -5.22
N GLN A 861 -19.47 -46.63 -5.61
CA GLN A 861 -20.47 -47.22 -4.71
C GLN A 861 -20.45 -48.76 -4.63
N GLY A 862 -19.42 -49.43 -5.15
CA GLY A 862 -19.32 -50.90 -5.06
C GLY A 862 -20.50 -51.65 -5.72
N ARG A 863 -21.19 -51.01 -6.67
CA ARG A 863 -22.18 -51.64 -7.55
C ARG A 863 -21.54 -51.85 -8.91
N PRO A 864 -21.04 -53.06 -9.22
CA PRO A 864 -20.68 -53.39 -10.58
C PRO A 864 -22.01 -53.44 -11.37
N ASP A 865 -22.00 -52.97 -12.62
CA ASP A 865 -23.04 -53.26 -13.64
C ASP A 865 -24.15 -52.20 -13.92
N GLN A 866 -23.93 -50.89 -13.75
CA GLN A 866 -24.90 -49.90 -14.29
C GLN A 866 -24.21 -48.76 -15.07
N ASN A 867 -24.55 -48.65 -16.36
CA ASN A 867 -24.29 -47.49 -17.21
C ASN A 867 -24.84 -46.23 -16.53
N VAL A 868 -24.01 -45.19 -16.37
CA VAL A 868 -24.48 -43.89 -15.91
C VAL A 868 -25.38 -43.31 -17.00
N PRO A 869 -26.64 -42.98 -16.70
CA PRO A 869 -27.55 -42.43 -17.68
C PRO A 869 -27.11 -41.00 -18.05
N ARG A 870 -27.03 -40.73 -19.35
CA ARG A 870 -26.74 -39.39 -19.90
C ARG A 870 -27.67 -38.34 -19.26
N GLY A 871 -27.11 -37.27 -18.70
CA GLY A 871 -27.84 -36.11 -18.16
C GLY A 871 -28.04 -36.04 -16.65
N GLU A 872 -27.65 -37.07 -15.89
CA GLU A 872 -27.92 -37.19 -14.45
C GLU A 872 -27.41 -35.98 -13.64
N ILE A 873 -26.13 -35.63 -13.80
CA ILE A 873 -25.48 -34.51 -13.08
C ILE A 873 -26.06 -33.16 -13.50
N PHE A 874 -26.39 -33.00 -14.78
CA PHE A 874 -27.01 -31.78 -15.27
C PHE A 874 -28.41 -31.57 -14.68
N ILE A 875 -29.19 -32.65 -14.54
CA ILE A 875 -30.50 -32.59 -13.87
C ILE A 875 -30.35 -32.23 -12.39
N HIS A 876 -29.32 -32.74 -11.69
CA HIS A 876 -29.01 -32.37 -10.30
C HIS A 876 -28.83 -30.86 -10.14
N GLU A 877 -27.96 -30.26 -10.95
CA GLU A 877 -27.70 -28.81 -10.91
C GLU A 877 -28.92 -27.97 -11.31
N LEU A 878 -29.73 -28.45 -12.26
CA LEU A 878 -31.00 -27.80 -12.61
C LEU A 878 -32.02 -27.84 -11.47
N VAL A 879 -31.97 -28.82 -10.57
CA VAL A 879 -32.80 -28.80 -9.36
C VAL A 879 -32.39 -27.66 -8.46
N HIS A 880 -31.09 -27.38 -8.29
CA HIS A 880 -30.64 -26.20 -7.55
C HIS A 880 -31.07 -24.90 -8.22
N ALA A 881 -31.03 -24.81 -9.54
CA ALA A 881 -31.56 -23.66 -10.26
C ALA A 881 -33.07 -23.48 -10.04
N TRP A 882 -33.82 -24.58 -10.02
CA TRP A 882 -35.24 -24.59 -9.69
C TRP A 882 -35.50 -24.17 -8.24
N GLN A 883 -34.72 -24.65 -7.27
CA GLN A 883 -34.82 -24.29 -5.85
C GLN A 883 -34.55 -22.78 -5.66
N ILE A 884 -33.55 -22.22 -6.35
CA ILE A 884 -33.23 -20.78 -6.32
C ILE A 884 -34.40 -19.94 -6.83
N HIS A 885 -35.10 -20.40 -7.87
CA HIS A 885 -36.21 -19.66 -8.47
C HIS A 885 -37.52 -19.75 -7.69
N HIS A 886 -37.78 -20.88 -7.02
CA HIS A 886 -39.02 -21.12 -6.27
C HIS A 886 -38.88 -20.83 -4.77
N SER A 887 -37.70 -20.41 -4.31
CA SER A 887 -37.48 -19.89 -2.96
C SER A 887 -37.41 -18.36 -2.99
N ALA A 888 -37.98 -17.70 -1.97
CA ALA A 888 -37.79 -16.27 -1.77
C ALA A 888 -36.38 -16.03 -1.24
N PHE A 889 -35.40 -15.84 -2.14
CA PHE A 889 -33.98 -15.57 -1.88
C PHE A 889 -33.61 -15.53 -0.39
N SER A 890 -33.33 -16.68 0.21
CA SER A 890 -32.94 -16.78 1.60
C SER A 890 -31.48 -17.20 1.69
N VAL A 891 -30.70 -16.41 2.44
CA VAL A 891 -29.29 -16.69 2.79
C VAL A 891 -29.11 -18.11 3.37
N SER A 892 -30.18 -18.72 3.89
CA SER A 892 -30.20 -20.12 4.34
C SER A 892 -29.88 -21.13 3.23
N LEU A 893 -30.32 -20.92 1.98
CA LEU A 893 -30.05 -21.86 0.88
C LEU A 893 -28.55 -21.92 0.53
N LEU A 894 -27.87 -20.77 0.66
CA LEU A 894 -26.41 -20.65 0.46
C LEU A 894 -25.64 -21.30 1.62
N LEU A 895 -26.14 -21.16 2.85
CA LEU A 895 -25.55 -21.75 4.06
C LEU A 895 -25.71 -23.28 4.10
N ASP A 896 -26.84 -23.80 3.64
CA ASP A 896 -27.09 -25.25 3.58
C ASP A 896 -26.23 -25.94 2.49
N ALA A 897 -25.96 -25.24 1.37
CA ALA A 897 -25.08 -25.73 0.30
C ALA A 897 -23.62 -25.78 0.74
N LEU A 898 -23.17 -24.77 1.49
CA LEU A 898 -21.83 -24.72 2.09
C LEU A 898 -21.67 -25.78 3.19
N SER A 899 -22.71 -26.02 3.99
CA SER A 899 -22.74 -27.07 5.03
C SER A 899 -22.64 -28.49 4.46
N ALA A 900 -23.33 -28.76 3.35
CA ALA A 900 -23.28 -30.06 2.69
C ALA A 900 -21.92 -30.37 2.05
N GLN A 901 -21.24 -29.36 1.47
CA GLN A 901 -19.87 -29.52 0.96
C GLN A 901 -18.87 -29.84 2.08
N TRP A 902 -19.00 -29.20 3.24
CA TRP A 902 -18.15 -29.44 4.42
C TRP A 902 -18.40 -30.81 5.06
N SER A 903 -19.67 -31.21 5.18
CA SER A 903 -20.08 -32.50 5.75
C SER A 903 -19.40 -33.66 5.00
N ASN A 904 -19.35 -33.64 3.67
CA ASN A 904 -18.64 -34.65 2.86
C ASN A 904 -17.13 -34.74 3.13
N GLU A 905 -16.45 -33.62 3.36
CA GLU A 905 -14.99 -33.59 3.55
C GLU A 905 -14.58 -34.03 4.98
N THR A 906 -15.51 -33.97 5.94
CA THR A 906 -15.36 -34.53 7.29
C THR A 906 -15.91 -35.96 7.46
N GLY A 907 -16.33 -36.61 6.36
CA GLY A 907 -16.83 -37.99 6.36
C GLY A 907 -18.34 -38.18 6.58
N GLY A 908 -19.14 -37.12 6.43
CA GLY A 908 -20.60 -37.16 6.41
C GLY A 908 -21.19 -37.55 5.05
N HIS A 909 -22.48 -37.92 5.04
CA HIS A 909 -23.20 -38.44 3.87
C HIS A 909 -24.40 -37.54 3.46
N PRO A 910 -24.18 -36.30 3.02
CA PRO A 910 -25.24 -35.31 2.72
C PRO A 910 -26.14 -35.70 1.53
N TYR A 911 -25.70 -36.61 0.65
CA TYR A 911 -26.47 -37.12 -0.48
C TYR A 911 -27.32 -38.36 -0.12
N GLU A 912 -27.10 -38.98 1.05
CA GLU A 912 -27.87 -40.14 1.46
C GLU A 912 -29.24 -39.73 1.98
N TYR A 913 -30.29 -40.35 1.44
CA TYR A 913 -31.67 -40.12 1.85
C TYR A 913 -32.38 -41.44 2.20
N GLY A 914 -33.28 -41.38 3.19
CA GLY A 914 -34.06 -42.53 3.67
C GLY A 914 -35.25 -42.90 2.76
N PRO A 915 -36.05 -43.93 3.12
CA PRO A 915 -37.20 -44.37 2.33
C PRO A 915 -38.21 -43.24 2.07
N ALA A 916 -38.85 -43.26 0.90
CA ALA A 916 -39.86 -42.28 0.52
C ALA A 916 -40.97 -42.16 1.60
N GLY A 917 -41.12 -40.98 2.20
CA GLY A 917 -41.96 -40.80 3.39
C GLY A 917 -42.05 -39.35 3.87
N PRO A 918 -40.91 -38.71 4.23
CA PRO A 918 -40.85 -37.31 4.69
C PRO A 918 -41.44 -36.30 3.69
N ALA A 919 -41.84 -35.11 4.15
CA ALA A 919 -42.21 -34.03 3.23
C ALA A 919 -40.97 -33.49 2.51
N PHE A 920 -41.12 -32.95 1.30
CA PHE A 920 -39.99 -32.49 0.50
C PHE A 920 -39.16 -31.41 1.20
N ALA A 921 -39.83 -30.46 1.87
CA ALA A 921 -39.20 -29.39 2.65
C ALA A 921 -38.47 -29.88 3.92
N ASP A 922 -38.73 -31.10 4.39
CA ASP A 922 -38.04 -31.69 5.54
C ASP A 922 -36.72 -32.39 5.14
N LEU A 923 -36.46 -32.51 3.83
CA LEU A 923 -35.23 -33.07 3.27
C LEU A 923 -34.21 -31.96 3.03
N GLY A 924 -32.92 -32.25 3.24
CA GLY A 924 -31.84 -31.33 2.92
C GLY A 924 -31.78 -31.01 1.42
N ILE A 925 -31.26 -29.83 1.06
CA ILE A 925 -31.28 -29.36 -0.34
C ILE A 925 -30.55 -30.28 -1.32
N GLU A 926 -29.46 -30.93 -0.89
CA GLU A 926 -28.74 -31.93 -1.68
C GLU A 926 -29.49 -33.26 -1.76
N GLN A 927 -30.21 -33.66 -0.69
CA GLN A 927 -31.08 -34.85 -0.71
C GLN A 927 -32.24 -34.64 -1.68
N GLN A 928 -32.82 -33.44 -1.71
CA GLN A 928 -33.86 -33.06 -2.66
C GLN A 928 -33.37 -33.17 -4.11
N ALA A 929 -32.19 -32.62 -4.42
CA ALA A 929 -31.58 -32.71 -5.75
C ALA A 929 -31.22 -34.16 -6.12
N GLN A 930 -30.60 -34.90 -5.19
CA GLN A 930 -30.21 -36.30 -5.41
C GLN A 930 -31.42 -37.22 -5.64
N ILE A 931 -32.56 -37.02 -4.96
CA ILE A 931 -33.79 -37.81 -5.19
C ILE A 931 -34.30 -37.68 -6.63
N VAL A 932 -34.28 -36.45 -7.17
CA VAL A 932 -34.72 -36.17 -8.55
C VAL A 932 -33.71 -36.76 -9.55
N CYS A 933 -32.43 -36.59 -9.26
CA CYS A 933 -31.29 -37.15 -9.99
C CYS A 933 -31.38 -38.69 -10.10
N ASP A 934 -31.54 -39.40 -8.97
CA ASP A 934 -31.64 -40.86 -8.89
C ASP A 934 -32.91 -41.41 -9.55
N TRP A 935 -34.05 -40.70 -9.46
CA TRP A 935 -35.27 -41.09 -10.17
C TRP A 935 -35.08 -40.95 -11.68
N TYR A 936 -34.51 -39.83 -12.14
CA TYR A 936 -34.19 -39.61 -13.55
C TYR A 936 -33.27 -40.72 -14.06
N GLY A 937 -32.18 -40.99 -13.34
CA GLY A 937 -31.20 -42.00 -13.74
C GLY A 937 -31.78 -43.41 -13.83
N ARG A 938 -32.63 -43.82 -12.90
CA ARG A 938 -33.21 -45.18 -12.89
C ARG A 938 -34.17 -45.46 -14.05
N HIS A 939 -34.80 -44.44 -14.60
CA HIS A 939 -35.92 -44.60 -15.54
C HIS A 939 -35.66 -44.01 -16.93
N VAL A 940 -34.65 -43.16 -17.10
CA VAL A 940 -34.33 -42.59 -18.40
C VAL A 940 -33.73 -43.65 -19.32
N ASN A 941 -34.24 -43.71 -20.56
CA ASN A 941 -33.72 -44.58 -21.60
C ASN A 941 -33.45 -43.77 -22.88
N TRP A 942 -32.17 -43.67 -23.21
CA TRP A 942 -31.68 -43.01 -24.42
C TRP A 942 -31.60 -44.03 -25.56
N ALA A 943 -32.49 -43.91 -26.56
CA ALA A 943 -32.44 -44.78 -27.74
C ALA A 943 -31.16 -44.49 -28.57
N GLN A 944 -30.61 -45.49 -29.26
CA GLN A 944 -29.34 -45.43 -30.01
C GLN A 944 -29.31 -44.47 -31.23
N SER A 945 -30.28 -43.58 -31.43
CA SER A 945 -30.29 -42.59 -32.51
C SER A 945 -30.11 -41.17 -31.97
N SER A 946 -29.03 -40.50 -32.41
CA SER A 946 -28.58 -39.15 -32.06
C SER A 946 -29.69 -38.10 -31.90
N GLY A 947 -29.87 -37.56 -30.68
CA GLY A 947 -30.71 -36.39 -30.39
C GLY A 947 -31.14 -36.27 -28.91
N TYR A 948 -31.85 -35.19 -28.56
CA TYR A 948 -32.46 -34.92 -27.23
C TYR A 948 -33.77 -35.70 -27.00
N GLN A 949 -33.83 -36.99 -27.37
CA GLN A 949 -35.02 -37.84 -27.23
C GLN A 949 -34.75 -39.00 -26.25
N ALA A 950 -35.20 -38.83 -25.01
CA ALA A 950 -35.21 -39.91 -24.01
C ALA A 950 -36.64 -40.43 -23.79
N THR A 951 -36.76 -41.72 -23.53
CA THR A 951 -38.00 -42.43 -23.21
C THR A 951 -37.91 -43.02 -21.80
N GLY A 952 -39.00 -43.56 -21.25
CA GLY A 952 -38.94 -44.31 -19.98
C GLY A 952 -39.41 -43.53 -18.75
N LEU A 953 -39.24 -42.20 -18.74
CA LEU A 953 -39.63 -41.30 -17.65
C LEU A 953 -41.16 -41.15 -17.46
N ASP A 954 -41.94 -41.60 -18.43
CA ASP A 954 -43.40 -41.59 -18.47
C ASP A 954 -44.03 -42.99 -18.39
N THR A 955 -43.22 -44.04 -18.24
CA THR A 955 -43.70 -45.41 -18.13
C THR A 955 -44.40 -45.64 -16.80
N GLN A 956 -45.33 -46.61 -16.75
CA GLN A 956 -46.01 -46.99 -15.51
C GLN A 956 -45.02 -47.34 -14.38
N THR A 957 -43.84 -47.89 -14.73
CA THR A 957 -42.77 -48.17 -13.78
C THR A 957 -42.17 -46.90 -13.17
N ALA A 958 -41.87 -45.89 -13.98
CA ALA A 958 -41.34 -44.60 -13.52
C ALA A 958 -42.35 -43.81 -12.69
N LEU A 959 -43.63 -43.86 -13.09
CA LEU A 959 -44.73 -43.18 -12.41
C LEU A 959 -45.13 -43.85 -11.08
N ASN A 960 -44.94 -45.17 -10.97
CA ASN A 960 -45.19 -45.94 -9.74
C ASN A 960 -43.98 -45.94 -8.77
N ASP A 961 -42.87 -45.27 -9.12
CA ASP A 961 -41.72 -45.15 -8.24
C ASP A 961 -42.09 -44.42 -6.95
N ALA A 962 -41.69 -44.96 -5.80
CA ALA A 962 -42.03 -44.39 -4.50
C ALA A 962 -41.54 -42.93 -4.35
N TYR A 963 -40.45 -42.55 -5.03
CA TYR A 963 -39.89 -41.19 -5.01
C TYR A 963 -40.50 -40.26 -6.06
N PHE A 964 -41.24 -40.79 -7.06
CA PHE A 964 -41.90 -39.96 -8.08
C PHE A 964 -42.89 -38.96 -7.48
N ARG A 965 -43.40 -39.22 -6.27
CA ARG A 965 -44.22 -38.28 -5.50
C ARG A 965 -43.58 -36.90 -5.30
N TYR A 966 -42.25 -36.82 -5.16
CA TYR A 966 -41.52 -35.56 -5.00
C TYR A 966 -41.42 -34.81 -6.34
N ILE A 967 -41.27 -35.55 -7.44
CA ILE A 967 -41.28 -34.97 -8.78
C ILE A 967 -42.68 -34.46 -9.14
N ALA A 968 -43.73 -35.27 -8.93
CA ALA A 968 -45.10 -34.90 -9.26
C ALA A 968 -45.72 -33.87 -8.30
N GLY A 969 -45.42 -33.97 -7.00
CA GLY A 969 -46.02 -33.18 -5.94
C GLY A 969 -45.26 -31.90 -5.57
N ASN A 970 -44.03 -31.72 -6.05
CA ASN A 970 -43.19 -30.55 -5.76
C ASN A 970 -42.58 -29.97 -7.03
N ILE A 971 -41.67 -30.72 -7.66
CA ILE A 971 -40.89 -30.24 -8.82
C ILE A 971 -41.81 -29.77 -9.96
N ARG A 972 -42.69 -30.64 -10.48
CA ARG A 972 -43.58 -30.35 -11.62
C ARG A 972 -44.66 -29.29 -11.36
N ILE A 973 -44.83 -28.85 -10.12
CA ILE A 973 -45.81 -27.83 -9.74
C ILE A 973 -45.19 -26.58 -9.09
N GLY A 974 -43.86 -26.46 -9.06
CA GLY A 974 -43.18 -25.26 -8.55
C GLY A 974 -43.30 -25.09 -7.04
N LYS A 975 -43.53 -26.16 -6.27
CA LYS A 975 -43.76 -26.11 -4.82
C LYS A 975 -42.51 -26.54 -4.06
N PHE A 976 -41.67 -25.56 -3.72
CA PHE A 976 -40.53 -25.75 -2.81
C PHE A 976 -41.01 -26.13 -1.41
#